data_AF-A0A0S6XEY8-F1
#
_entry.id   AF-A0A0S6XEY8-F1
#
_cell.length_a   1.000
_cell.length_b   1.000
_cell.length_c   1.000
_cell.angle_alpha   90.00
_cell.angle_beta   90.00
_cell.angle_gamma   90.00
#
_symmetry.space_group_name_H-M   'P 1'
#
loop_
_entity.id
_entity.type
_entity.pdbx_description
1 polymer ?
#
loop_
_entity_poly.entity_id
_entity_poly.type
_entity_poly.pdbx_seq_one_letter_code
_entity_poly.pdbx_strand_id
1 'polypeptide(L)'
;MASTTATRERRPSSSAPISDLKGPVGPEGMTRPKHKRTVTGFGPSEIKSVEASIPQPQRAAWKKHEAAPFKTKDQFEAEAVKHIETTLARSLFNCDEHAAYGGTALAFRDRLVIDWNKTQQRQTFADQKRIYYLSLEFLMGRALDNAMLNVGMKDVAKDGLADLGFRMEDIIDQERDAALGNGGLGRLAACFLDSMASLNYPAWGYGLRYKYGIFKQEIVDGYQVEVPDYWLDFNPWEFPRHDVTVDIQFYGNVRKYMDDSGKQVTVWENGEVVTAVAYDVPIPGYKTPTTNNLRLWSSKAASGEFDFQKFNSGEYEQSVNDQQRAETISAVLYPNDNLERGKELRLKQQYFWCAASLYDIVRRFKKSKKAWKEFPANVAIQLNDTHPTLAIPELQRILVDIEGLDWDEAWSIVQATFGYTNHTVMAEALEKWSVPLMQHLLPRHLSIIYDINMNFLQYVERNFPKDRDMLSRVSIIEESQPKMVRMAYLAVIGSHKVNGVAELHSDLIKTTIFKDFVKIYGPDKFTNVTNGITPRRWLHQANPRLSELIASKLGGEDYLKDLTALNKLEAFVDDKTFRKEFQEIKYANKVRLAKYIKDTMDISVNPASLFDIQVKRMHEYKRQQLNIFGVIHRYLTIKNMSAAEKKKLTPRVSIFGGKAAPGYWMAKTIIHLINQVGLVVNNDPDVGDLLKVLFLEDYNVSKAEIICPASDISEHISTAGTEASGTSNMKFVLNGGLIIGTCDGANIEFELDSNLVKVFDTIKSGKFGDANQFSALVNGIVDHGDYYLVSDDFNSYIETQNLIDEAYANQEEWLTKCITAVSRMGFFTSDRCIDEYAEMIWNIEPVTPKVNGA
;
A
#
# COMPACT_ATOMS: atom_id res chain seq x y z
N MET A 1 25.52 -3.03 -78.30
CA MET A 1 24.16 -3.62 -78.30
C MET A 1 24.11 -4.71 -77.24
N ALA A 2 23.03 -4.73 -76.46
CA ALA A 2 22.52 -5.75 -75.53
C ALA A 2 23.48 -6.82 -74.97
N SER A 3 23.62 -6.85 -73.63
CA SER A 3 24.05 -8.04 -72.88
C SER A 3 23.24 -8.11 -71.57
N THR A 4 22.28 -9.03 -71.54
CA THR A 4 21.41 -9.37 -70.41
C THR A 4 22.17 -10.23 -69.39
N THR A 5 22.53 -9.67 -68.25
CA THR A 5 23.03 -10.44 -67.09
C THR A 5 21.86 -10.87 -66.20
N ALA A 6 21.52 -12.15 -66.28
CA ALA A 6 20.51 -12.81 -65.46
C ALA A 6 20.89 -12.82 -63.97
N THR A 7 19.89 -12.54 -63.13
CA THR A 7 19.93 -12.64 -61.67
C THR A 7 20.18 -14.07 -61.23
N ARG A 8 21.09 -14.23 -60.26
CA ARG A 8 21.52 -15.50 -59.69
C ARG A 8 20.43 -16.04 -58.76
N GLU A 9 19.65 -17.01 -59.22
CA GLU A 9 18.70 -17.76 -58.37
C GLU A 9 19.48 -18.58 -57.32
N ARG A 10 19.12 -18.40 -56.04
CA ARG A 10 19.58 -19.28 -54.95
C ARG A 10 18.97 -20.66 -55.15
N ARG A 11 19.82 -21.67 -55.33
CA ARG A 11 19.40 -23.08 -55.29
C ARG A 11 18.75 -23.38 -53.93
N PRO A 12 17.58 -24.05 -53.88
CA PRO A 12 17.06 -24.61 -52.64
C PRO A 12 18.02 -25.69 -52.15
N SER A 13 18.40 -25.60 -50.88
CA SER A 13 19.12 -26.66 -50.18
C SER A 13 18.36 -27.97 -50.30
N SER A 14 18.96 -28.97 -50.95
CA SER A 14 18.47 -30.33 -51.04
C SER A 14 18.40 -30.96 -49.65
N SER A 15 17.19 -31.00 -49.11
CA SER A 15 16.62 -32.01 -48.23
C SER A 15 17.60 -33.05 -47.65
N ALA A 16 17.97 -32.88 -46.37
CA ALA A 16 18.03 -34.04 -45.49
C ALA A 16 16.60 -34.64 -45.43
N PRO A 17 16.42 -35.97 -45.45
CA PRO A 17 15.09 -36.53 -45.31
C PRO A 17 14.53 -36.04 -43.97
N ILE A 18 13.44 -35.27 -44.04
CA ILE A 18 12.59 -35.02 -42.88
C ILE A 18 12.05 -36.40 -42.53
N SER A 19 12.71 -37.09 -41.60
CA SER A 19 12.13 -38.24 -40.95
C SER A 19 10.80 -37.77 -40.35
N ASP A 20 9.72 -38.47 -40.70
CA ASP A 20 8.44 -38.40 -40.00
C ASP A 20 8.63 -38.84 -38.53
N LEU A 21 9.24 -37.98 -37.72
CA LEU A 21 9.23 -38.10 -36.26
C LEU A 21 7.89 -37.55 -35.76
N LYS A 22 6.81 -38.25 -36.14
CA LYS A 22 5.51 -38.14 -35.46
C LYS A 22 5.47 -39.17 -34.34
N GLY A 23 6.18 -38.88 -33.26
CA GLY A 23 6.16 -39.68 -32.03
C GLY A 23 7.06 -39.05 -30.96
N PRO A 24 6.74 -39.20 -29.66
CA PRO A 24 7.63 -38.73 -28.62
C PRO A 24 8.96 -39.46 -28.73
N VAL A 25 10.04 -38.71 -28.96
CA VAL A 25 11.42 -39.23 -28.84
C VAL A 25 11.67 -39.44 -27.35
N GLY A 26 11.38 -40.64 -26.87
CA GLY A 26 11.65 -41.11 -25.52
C GLY A 26 11.89 -42.61 -25.57
N PRO A 27 12.63 -43.19 -24.61
CA PRO A 27 12.87 -44.63 -24.57
C PRO A 27 11.55 -45.40 -24.63
N GLU A 28 11.50 -46.45 -25.46
CA GLU A 28 10.32 -47.31 -25.61
C GLU A 28 9.80 -47.77 -24.23
N GLY A 29 8.50 -47.59 -24.00
CA GLY A 29 7.85 -47.95 -22.73
C GLY A 29 7.69 -46.82 -21.70
N MET A 30 8.21 -45.60 -21.93
CA MET A 30 7.91 -44.44 -21.07
C MET A 30 6.72 -43.62 -21.61
N THR A 31 5.49 -43.94 -21.21
CA THR A 31 4.37 -42.98 -21.32
C THR A 31 4.54 -41.91 -20.24
N ARG A 32 5.15 -40.78 -20.56
CA ARG A 32 5.16 -39.62 -19.64
C ARG A 32 3.75 -39.00 -19.60
N PRO A 33 3.10 -38.88 -18.43
CA PRO A 33 1.98 -37.97 -18.32
C PRO A 33 2.50 -36.57 -18.68
N LYS A 34 1.88 -35.89 -19.66
CA LYS A 34 2.19 -34.49 -19.96
C LYS A 34 1.61 -33.63 -18.83
N HIS A 35 2.28 -33.61 -17.68
CA HIS A 35 1.90 -32.74 -16.58
C HIS A 35 2.00 -31.28 -17.05
N LYS A 36 0.85 -30.59 -17.11
CA LYS A 36 0.80 -29.13 -17.26
C LYS A 36 0.57 -28.54 -15.88
N ARG A 37 1.31 -27.47 -15.55
CA ARG A 37 1.11 -26.73 -14.28
C ARG A 37 -0.34 -26.25 -14.21
N THR A 38 -0.97 -26.45 -13.06
CA THR A 38 -2.19 -25.73 -12.69
C THR A 38 -1.80 -24.52 -11.85
N VAL A 39 -2.04 -23.31 -12.35
CA VAL A 39 -1.59 -22.06 -11.72
C VAL A 39 -2.18 -21.83 -10.30
N THR A 40 -3.22 -22.58 -9.92
CA THR A 40 -3.97 -22.41 -8.66
C THR A 40 -4.25 -23.73 -7.92
N GLY A 41 -3.52 -24.81 -8.23
CA GLY A 41 -3.76 -26.14 -7.66
C GLY A 41 -4.78 -26.97 -8.44
N PHE A 42 -4.96 -28.23 -8.02
CA PHE A 42 -5.86 -29.21 -8.66
C PHE A 42 -7.17 -29.36 -7.87
N GLY A 43 -8.28 -29.62 -8.56
CA GLY A 43 -9.51 -30.05 -7.89
C GLY A 43 -9.38 -31.45 -7.25
N PRO A 44 -10.28 -31.84 -6.32
CA PRO A 44 -10.20 -33.14 -5.64
C PRO A 44 -10.26 -34.37 -6.58
N SER A 45 -10.99 -34.28 -7.69
CA SER A 45 -11.06 -35.35 -8.71
C SER A 45 -9.82 -35.35 -9.62
N GLU A 46 -9.33 -34.17 -9.98
CA GLU A 46 -8.15 -33.99 -10.82
C GLU A 46 -6.89 -34.51 -10.12
N ILE A 47 -6.70 -34.21 -8.83
CA ILE A 47 -5.51 -34.64 -8.11
C ILE A 47 -5.44 -36.17 -8.01
N LYS A 48 -6.57 -36.86 -7.78
CA LYS A 48 -6.65 -38.33 -7.75
C LYS A 48 -6.35 -38.93 -9.11
N SER A 49 -6.89 -38.34 -10.18
CA SER A 49 -6.62 -38.77 -11.55
C SER A 49 -5.14 -38.59 -11.92
N VAL A 50 -4.57 -37.43 -11.59
CA VAL A 50 -3.14 -37.16 -11.80
C VAL A 50 -2.28 -38.11 -10.97
N GLU A 51 -2.58 -38.30 -9.69
CA GLU A 51 -1.81 -39.21 -8.84
C GLU A 51 -1.85 -40.67 -9.35
N ALA A 52 -3.03 -41.15 -9.78
CA ALA A 52 -3.19 -42.48 -10.37
C ALA A 52 -2.40 -42.65 -11.68
N SER A 53 -2.20 -41.56 -12.44
CA SER A 53 -1.40 -41.57 -13.67
C SER A 53 0.12 -41.66 -13.44
N ILE A 54 0.59 -41.42 -12.20
CA ILE A 54 2.03 -41.42 -11.87
C ILE A 54 2.42 -42.79 -11.28
N PRO A 55 3.33 -43.54 -11.93
CA PRO A 55 3.83 -44.81 -11.42
C PRO A 55 4.34 -44.73 -9.97
N GLN A 56 4.04 -45.77 -9.17
CA GLN A 56 4.41 -45.81 -7.75
C GLN A 56 5.91 -45.57 -7.47
N PRO A 57 6.87 -46.12 -8.25
CA PRO A 57 8.29 -45.84 -8.02
C PRO A 57 8.63 -44.35 -8.19
N GLN A 58 7.98 -43.67 -9.14
CA GLN A 58 8.17 -42.24 -9.37
C GLN A 58 7.58 -41.43 -8.23
N ARG A 59 6.34 -41.73 -7.78
CA ARG A 59 5.74 -41.08 -6.60
C ARG A 59 6.59 -41.26 -5.35
N ALA A 60 7.13 -42.46 -5.13
CA ALA A 60 8.01 -42.75 -4.00
C ALA A 60 9.32 -41.93 -4.06
N ALA A 61 9.92 -41.81 -5.25
CA ALA A 61 11.11 -40.98 -5.45
C ALA A 61 10.84 -39.51 -5.13
N TRP A 62 9.72 -38.95 -5.58
CA TRP A 62 9.32 -37.57 -5.26
C TRP A 62 9.05 -37.38 -3.76
N LYS A 63 8.24 -38.25 -3.13
CA LYS A 63 7.92 -38.17 -1.70
C LYS A 63 9.16 -38.28 -0.80
N LYS A 64 10.16 -39.07 -1.21
CA LYS A 64 11.42 -39.23 -0.47
C LYS A 64 12.25 -37.93 -0.40
N HIS A 65 12.15 -37.07 -1.41
CA HIS A 65 12.93 -35.83 -1.53
C HIS A 65 12.04 -34.58 -1.47
N GLU A 66 10.83 -34.71 -0.92
CA GLU A 66 9.92 -33.57 -0.75
C GLU A 66 10.54 -32.55 0.21
N ALA A 67 10.46 -31.27 -0.17
CA ALA A 67 10.99 -30.19 0.66
C ALA A 67 10.20 -30.09 1.97
N ALA A 68 10.92 -29.91 3.07
CA ALA A 68 10.35 -29.70 4.40
C ALA A 68 10.90 -28.39 4.98
N PRO A 69 10.08 -27.60 5.67
CA PRO A 69 10.56 -26.37 6.30
C PRO A 69 11.49 -26.71 7.48
N PHE A 70 12.55 -25.93 7.67
CA PHE A 70 13.41 -26.02 8.84
C PHE A 70 12.64 -25.83 10.15
N LYS A 71 13.06 -26.54 11.21
CA LYS A 71 12.44 -26.47 12.55
C LYS A 71 13.44 -26.21 13.65
N THR A 72 14.71 -26.51 13.41
CA THR A 72 15.79 -26.36 14.38
C THR A 72 16.83 -25.38 13.85
N LYS A 73 17.66 -24.90 14.77
CA LYS A 73 18.78 -24.00 14.48
C LYS A 73 19.71 -24.58 13.40
N ASP A 74 20.19 -25.82 13.58
CA ASP A 74 21.08 -26.49 12.63
C ASP A 74 20.47 -26.65 11.23
N GLN A 75 19.15 -26.84 11.14
CA GLN A 75 18.44 -26.92 9.86
C GLN A 75 18.38 -25.56 9.17
N PHE A 76 18.11 -24.50 9.94
CA PHE A 76 18.14 -23.13 9.43
C PHE A 76 19.53 -22.76 8.94
N GLU A 77 20.58 -23.03 9.73
CA GLU A 77 21.97 -22.79 9.35
C GLU A 77 22.33 -23.49 8.04
N ALA A 78 21.99 -24.78 7.92
CA ALA A 78 22.24 -25.55 6.71
C ALA A 78 21.51 -24.96 5.48
N GLU A 79 20.28 -24.47 5.65
CA GLU A 79 19.49 -23.88 4.57
C GLU A 79 20.01 -22.49 4.17
N ALA A 80 20.34 -21.64 5.14
CA ALA A 80 20.93 -20.33 4.90
C ALA A 80 22.31 -20.44 4.21
N VAL A 81 23.20 -21.28 4.75
CA VAL A 81 24.54 -21.54 4.16
C VAL A 81 24.41 -22.12 2.76
N LYS A 82 23.47 -23.06 2.55
CA LYS A 82 23.21 -23.59 1.21
C LYS A 82 22.85 -22.46 0.23
N HIS A 83 22.00 -21.52 0.59
CA HIS A 83 21.68 -20.40 -0.31
C HIS A 83 22.85 -19.45 -0.52
N ILE A 84 23.63 -19.16 0.52
CA ILE A 84 24.86 -18.36 0.43
C ILE A 84 25.82 -19.01 -0.58
N GLU A 85 26.08 -20.30 -0.45
CA GLU A 85 27.04 -21.01 -1.31
C GLU A 85 26.52 -21.28 -2.72
N THR A 86 25.26 -21.71 -2.85
CA THR A 86 24.75 -22.23 -4.13
C THR A 86 23.90 -21.23 -4.91
N THR A 87 23.15 -20.36 -4.23
CA THR A 87 22.26 -19.39 -4.88
C THR A 87 22.97 -18.06 -5.09
N LEU A 88 23.71 -17.59 -4.09
CA LEU A 88 24.46 -16.33 -4.15
C LEU A 88 25.89 -16.51 -4.64
N ALA A 89 26.34 -17.76 -4.83
CA ALA A 89 27.70 -18.10 -5.25
C ALA A 89 28.80 -17.46 -4.37
N ARG A 90 28.56 -17.45 -3.05
CA ARG A 90 29.50 -16.97 -2.03
C ARG A 90 30.09 -18.13 -1.25
N SER A 91 30.91 -17.82 -0.26
CA SER A 91 31.57 -18.78 0.64
C SER A 91 31.77 -18.12 2.00
N LEU A 92 32.21 -18.89 2.99
CA LEU A 92 32.62 -18.36 4.29
C LEU A 92 33.56 -17.14 4.18
N PHE A 93 34.48 -17.15 3.20
CA PHE A 93 35.51 -16.11 3.07
C PHE A 93 35.03 -14.78 2.49
N ASN A 94 33.83 -14.74 1.90
CA ASN A 94 33.28 -13.53 1.27
C ASN A 94 31.76 -13.37 1.51
N CYS A 95 31.28 -13.91 2.63
CA CYS A 95 29.92 -13.69 3.11
C CYS A 95 29.87 -12.41 3.93
N ASP A 96 29.44 -11.31 3.31
CA ASP A 96 29.11 -10.07 4.00
C ASP A 96 27.67 -10.10 4.56
N GLU A 97 27.28 -9.04 5.26
CA GLU A 97 25.93 -8.92 5.83
C GLU A 97 24.84 -9.01 4.76
N HIS A 98 25.08 -8.45 3.56
CA HIS A 98 24.14 -8.52 2.45
C HIS A 98 23.97 -9.96 1.93
N ALA A 99 25.05 -10.74 1.83
CA ALA A 99 24.98 -12.16 1.48
C ALA A 99 24.27 -12.98 2.57
N ALA A 100 24.54 -12.69 3.85
CA ALA A 100 23.85 -13.33 4.97
C ALA A 100 22.34 -12.99 4.99
N TYR A 101 21.96 -11.74 4.69
CA TYR A 101 20.58 -11.33 4.44
C TYR A 101 19.96 -12.13 3.29
N GLY A 102 20.63 -12.20 2.14
CA GLY A 102 20.15 -12.97 1.00
C GLY A 102 19.94 -14.43 1.35
N GLY A 103 20.89 -15.09 2.02
CA GLY A 103 20.77 -16.48 2.47
C GLY A 103 19.60 -16.70 3.42
N THR A 104 19.46 -15.82 4.41
CA THR A 104 18.38 -15.87 5.40
C THR A 104 17.02 -15.67 4.75
N ALA A 105 16.86 -14.63 3.93
CA ALA A 105 15.61 -14.32 3.25
C ALA A 105 15.20 -15.46 2.29
N LEU A 106 16.16 -16.06 1.58
CA LEU A 106 15.90 -17.20 0.70
C LEU A 106 15.45 -18.46 1.48
N ALA A 107 16.06 -18.75 2.63
CA ALA A 107 15.64 -19.85 3.50
C ALA A 107 14.20 -19.66 4.03
N PHE A 108 13.86 -18.45 4.50
CA PHE A 108 12.50 -18.14 4.91
C PHE A 108 11.52 -18.18 3.74
N ARG A 109 11.92 -17.69 2.57
CA ARG A 109 11.11 -17.75 1.36
C ARG A 109 10.80 -19.19 0.96
N ASP A 110 11.76 -20.11 0.99
CA ASP A 110 11.55 -21.51 0.66
C ASP A 110 10.51 -22.16 1.60
N ARG A 111 10.58 -21.86 2.90
CA ARG A 111 9.51 -22.20 3.87
C ARG A 111 8.15 -21.62 3.46
N LEU A 112 8.08 -20.33 3.15
CA LEU A 112 6.84 -19.66 2.76
C LEU A 112 6.23 -20.24 1.49
N VAL A 113 7.05 -20.69 0.52
CA VAL A 113 6.56 -21.33 -0.72
C VAL A 113 5.88 -22.66 -0.43
N ILE A 114 6.43 -23.45 0.49
CA ILE A 114 5.82 -24.73 0.91
C ILE A 114 4.42 -24.47 1.46
N ASP A 115 4.29 -23.50 2.37
CA ASP A 115 3.00 -23.16 2.99
C ASP A 115 2.05 -22.48 2.01
N TRP A 116 2.56 -21.60 1.13
CA TRP A 116 1.78 -20.98 0.05
C TRP A 116 1.16 -22.03 -0.88
N ASN A 117 1.94 -23.02 -1.32
CA ASN A 117 1.44 -24.12 -2.17
C ASN A 117 0.32 -24.90 -1.48
N LYS A 118 0.51 -25.23 -0.18
CA LYS A 118 -0.50 -25.91 0.64
C LYS A 118 -1.75 -25.06 0.83
N THR A 119 -1.60 -23.76 1.06
CA THR A 119 -2.71 -22.81 1.18
C THR A 119 -3.51 -22.73 -0.11
N GLN A 120 -2.84 -22.56 -1.26
CA GLN A 120 -3.54 -22.50 -2.55
C GLN A 120 -4.29 -23.81 -2.83
N GLN A 121 -3.66 -24.95 -2.56
CA GLN A 121 -4.31 -26.26 -2.74
C GLN A 121 -5.51 -26.44 -1.80
N ARG A 122 -5.39 -26.05 -0.52
CA ARG A 122 -6.49 -26.12 0.46
C ARG A 122 -7.66 -25.24 0.06
N GLN A 123 -7.39 -24.00 -0.33
CA GLN A 123 -8.43 -23.07 -0.79
C GLN A 123 -9.11 -23.55 -2.09
N THR A 124 -8.37 -24.23 -2.96
CA THR A 124 -8.94 -24.84 -4.19
C THR A 124 -9.78 -26.08 -3.87
N PHE A 125 -9.41 -26.88 -2.87
CA PHE A 125 -10.26 -27.98 -2.40
C PHE A 125 -11.50 -27.53 -1.65
N ALA A 126 -11.39 -26.46 -0.86
CA ALA A 126 -12.53 -25.89 -0.15
C ALA A 126 -13.58 -25.30 -1.10
N ASP A 127 -13.14 -24.84 -2.28
CA ASP A 127 -14.00 -24.27 -3.34
C ASP A 127 -14.96 -23.18 -2.80
N GLN A 128 -14.46 -22.39 -1.85
CA GLN A 128 -15.18 -21.28 -1.23
C GLN A 128 -14.97 -19.97 -1.98
N LYS A 129 -15.83 -18.99 -1.67
CA LYS A 129 -15.69 -17.60 -2.13
C LYS A 129 -14.28 -17.07 -1.82
N ARG A 130 -13.75 -16.21 -2.68
CA ARG A 130 -12.43 -15.58 -2.51
C ARG A 130 -12.50 -14.07 -2.56
N ILE A 131 -11.66 -13.42 -1.76
CA ILE A 131 -11.49 -11.96 -1.75
C ILE A 131 -10.35 -11.58 -2.68
N TYR A 132 -10.59 -10.56 -3.52
CA TYR A 132 -9.57 -9.91 -4.32
C TYR A 132 -9.54 -8.42 -3.99
N TYR A 133 -8.48 -8.00 -3.31
CA TYR A 133 -8.31 -6.62 -2.88
C TYR A 133 -7.45 -5.86 -3.90
N LEU A 134 -8.07 -4.97 -4.68
CA LEU A 134 -7.37 -4.18 -5.70
C LEU A 134 -6.94 -2.85 -5.09
N SER A 135 -5.63 -2.59 -5.07
CA SER A 135 -5.10 -1.32 -4.64
C SER A 135 -3.94 -0.88 -5.53
N LEU A 136 -3.90 0.44 -5.79
CA LEU A 136 -2.79 1.06 -6.52
C LEU A 136 -1.50 1.11 -5.69
N GLU A 137 -1.60 1.03 -4.36
CA GLU A 137 -0.43 1.02 -3.48
C GLU A 137 -0.47 -0.08 -2.42
N PHE A 138 0.68 -0.68 -2.14
CA PHE A 138 0.92 -1.60 -1.02
C PHE A 138 2.20 -1.19 -0.31
N LEU A 139 2.07 -0.57 0.85
CA LEU A 139 3.21 -0.03 1.57
C LEU A 139 3.77 -1.10 2.50
N MET A 140 4.37 -2.15 1.94
CA MET A 140 4.69 -3.41 2.64
C MET A 140 5.75 -3.25 3.73
N GLY A 141 6.75 -2.40 3.50
CA GLY A 141 7.95 -2.28 4.33
C GLY A 141 8.93 -3.44 4.07
N ARG A 142 9.85 -3.65 5.01
CA ARG A 142 10.74 -4.83 5.05
C ARG A 142 9.95 -6.10 5.39
N ALA A 143 10.24 -7.21 4.70
CA ALA A 143 9.52 -8.47 4.84
C ALA A 143 10.19 -9.47 5.78
N LEU A 144 11.53 -9.43 5.94
CA LEU A 144 12.28 -10.44 6.67
C LEU A 144 11.79 -10.62 8.10
N ASP A 145 11.82 -9.55 8.91
CA ASP A 145 11.45 -9.66 10.33
C ASP A 145 10.00 -10.11 10.51
N ASN A 146 9.10 -9.61 9.67
CA ASN A 146 7.69 -10.00 9.68
C ASN A 146 7.48 -11.47 9.30
N ALA A 147 8.22 -11.97 8.30
CA ALA A 147 8.17 -13.37 7.90
C ALA A 147 8.66 -14.29 9.02
N MET A 148 9.80 -13.96 9.66
CA MET A 148 10.34 -14.72 10.79
C MET A 148 9.37 -14.78 11.98
N LEU A 149 8.77 -13.64 12.29
CA LEU A 149 7.80 -13.46 13.37
C LEU A 149 6.51 -14.26 13.10
N ASN A 150 5.91 -14.12 11.92
CA ASN A 150 4.61 -14.74 11.63
C ASN A 150 4.68 -16.28 11.61
N VAL A 151 5.81 -16.85 11.16
CA VAL A 151 6.03 -18.31 11.18
C VAL A 151 6.60 -18.84 12.50
N GLY A 152 6.88 -17.96 13.47
CA GLY A 152 7.36 -18.29 14.80
C GLY A 152 8.78 -18.84 14.86
N MET A 153 9.65 -18.49 13.91
CA MET A 153 11.03 -18.99 13.82
C MET A 153 12.10 -17.90 13.98
N LYS A 154 11.73 -16.74 14.53
CA LYS A 154 12.66 -15.61 14.75
C LYS A 154 13.81 -15.97 15.68
N ASP A 155 13.54 -16.61 16.82
CA ASP A 155 14.60 -17.01 17.76
C ASP A 155 15.53 -18.08 17.17
N VAL A 156 14.96 -19.03 16.42
CA VAL A 156 15.74 -20.05 15.70
C VAL A 156 16.72 -19.41 14.71
N ALA A 157 16.25 -18.41 13.96
CA ALA A 157 17.08 -17.68 13.01
C ALA A 157 18.11 -16.79 13.71
N LYS A 158 17.74 -16.14 14.83
CA LYS A 158 18.65 -15.33 15.65
C LYS A 158 19.82 -16.16 16.17
N ASP A 159 19.53 -17.31 16.78
CA ASP A 159 20.56 -18.19 17.33
C ASP A 159 21.44 -18.77 16.22
N GLY A 160 20.85 -19.18 15.09
CA GLY A 160 21.62 -19.71 13.96
C GLY A 160 22.49 -18.65 13.27
N LEU A 161 22.00 -17.41 13.13
CA LEU A 161 22.80 -16.30 12.62
C LEU A 161 23.96 -15.98 13.55
N ALA A 162 23.75 -16.04 14.87
CA ALA A 162 24.81 -15.82 15.84
C ALA A 162 25.95 -16.85 15.70
N ASP A 163 25.61 -18.13 15.50
CA ASP A 163 26.60 -19.19 15.23
C ASP A 163 27.32 -19.00 13.89
N LEU A 164 26.63 -18.43 12.88
CA LEU A 164 27.22 -18.03 11.61
C LEU A 164 28.03 -16.72 11.69
N GLY A 165 28.07 -16.04 12.84
CA GLY A 165 28.86 -14.83 13.07
C GLY A 165 28.14 -13.51 12.76
N PHE A 166 26.81 -13.51 12.62
CA PHE A 166 26.01 -12.34 12.28
C PHE A 166 25.02 -11.97 13.39
N ARG A 167 24.78 -10.67 13.56
CA ARG A 167 23.69 -10.17 14.42
C ARG A 167 22.43 -9.99 13.59
N MET A 168 21.30 -10.47 14.10
CA MET A 168 20.02 -10.43 13.39
C MET A 168 19.62 -9.00 12.99
N GLU A 169 19.90 -8.00 13.83
CA GLU A 169 19.58 -6.60 13.54
C GLU A 169 20.36 -6.08 12.32
N ASP A 170 21.67 -6.39 12.26
CA ASP A 170 22.55 -5.97 11.16
C ASP A 170 22.10 -6.63 9.84
N ILE A 171 21.53 -7.85 9.89
CA ILE A 171 20.93 -8.55 8.75
C ILE A 171 19.59 -7.96 8.31
N ILE A 172 18.70 -7.63 9.25
CA ILE A 172 17.42 -6.98 8.94
C ILE A 172 17.64 -5.62 8.29
N ASP A 173 18.68 -4.88 8.71
CA ASP A 173 18.98 -3.55 8.19
C ASP A 173 19.50 -3.54 6.75
N GLN A 174 19.98 -4.68 6.23
CA GLN A 174 20.34 -4.81 4.81
C GLN A 174 19.12 -4.78 3.87
N GLU A 175 17.93 -5.08 4.38
CA GLU A 175 16.72 -5.13 3.56
C GLU A 175 16.25 -3.72 3.18
N ARG A 176 15.92 -3.53 1.90
CA ARG A 176 15.25 -2.31 1.41
C ARG A 176 13.73 -2.46 1.56
N ASP A 177 13.04 -1.39 1.98
CA ASP A 177 11.58 -1.34 1.95
C ASP A 177 11.08 -1.59 0.52
N ALA A 178 10.05 -2.41 0.36
CA ALA A 178 9.42 -2.58 -0.94
C ALA A 178 8.73 -1.27 -1.37
N ALA A 179 9.21 -0.63 -2.44
CA ALA A 179 8.72 0.64 -2.94
C ALA A 179 7.41 0.48 -3.75
N LEU A 180 6.41 -0.15 -3.14
CA LEU A 180 5.15 -0.52 -3.76
C LEU A 180 3.97 0.40 -3.37
N GLY A 181 4.22 1.40 -2.53
CA GLY A 181 3.21 2.33 -2.03
C GLY A 181 3.80 3.59 -1.43
N ASN A 182 2.94 4.56 -1.09
CA ASN A 182 3.37 5.85 -0.54
C ASN A 182 2.66 6.24 0.77
N GLY A 183 1.34 6.16 0.82
CA GLY A 183 0.54 6.74 1.90
C GLY A 183 -0.14 5.76 2.85
N GLY A 184 -1.07 6.31 3.63
CA GLY A 184 -1.93 5.54 4.54
C GLY A 184 -2.85 4.55 3.80
N LEU A 185 -3.22 4.83 2.55
CA LEU A 185 -4.06 3.95 1.72
C LEU A 185 -3.34 2.61 1.46
N GLY A 186 -2.07 2.65 1.06
CA GLY A 186 -1.28 1.46 0.79
C GLY A 186 -0.81 0.77 2.06
N ARG A 187 -0.62 1.51 3.16
CA ARG A 187 -0.32 0.90 4.45
C ARG A 187 -1.52 0.16 5.05
N LEU A 188 -2.74 0.67 4.83
CA LEU A 188 -3.98 -0.01 5.16
C LEU A 188 -4.11 -1.32 4.37
N ALA A 189 -3.91 -1.27 3.05
CA ALA A 189 -3.93 -2.46 2.19
C ALA A 189 -2.93 -3.52 2.68
N ALA A 190 -1.72 -3.12 3.06
CA ALA A 190 -0.72 -4.02 3.59
C ALA A 190 -1.07 -4.60 4.98
N CYS A 191 -1.71 -3.82 5.88
CA CYS A 191 -2.24 -4.36 7.15
C CYS A 191 -3.38 -5.37 6.90
N PHE A 192 -4.23 -5.11 5.91
CA PHE A 192 -5.33 -6.00 5.54
C PHE A 192 -4.82 -7.34 5.01
N LEU A 193 -3.75 -7.35 4.20
CA LEU A 193 -3.13 -8.59 3.73
C LEU A 193 -2.63 -9.46 4.90
N ASP A 194 -1.99 -8.87 5.90
CA ASP A 194 -1.52 -9.57 7.11
C ASP A 194 -2.69 -10.12 7.94
N SER A 195 -3.75 -9.33 8.16
CA SER A 195 -4.96 -9.77 8.87
C SER A 195 -5.71 -10.88 8.13
N MET A 196 -5.93 -10.75 6.82
CA MET A 196 -6.59 -11.79 6.03
C MET A 196 -5.83 -13.12 6.07
N ALA A 197 -4.48 -13.09 6.04
CA ALA A 197 -3.67 -14.29 6.21
C ALA A 197 -3.79 -14.87 7.61
N SER A 198 -3.68 -14.02 8.65
CA SER A 198 -3.71 -14.43 10.06
C SER A 198 -5.06 -15.02 10.49
N LEU A 199 -6.16 -14.49 9.94
CA LEU A 199 -7.53 -14.95 10.18
C LEU A 199 -7.96 -16.11 9.26
N ASN A 200 -7.10 -16.53 8.33
CA ASN A 200 -7.34 -17.62 7.38
C ASN A 200 -8.39 -17.34 6.30
N TYR A 201 -8.66 -16.07 5.97
CA TYR A 201 -9.52 -15.74 4.84
C TYR A 201 -8.82 -16.05 3.51
N PRO A 202 -9.51 -16.66 2.53
CA PRO A 202 -8.95 -16.93 1.22
C PRO A 202 -8.91 -15.65 0.38
N ALA A 203 -7.83 -14.88 0.52
CA ALA A 203 -7.71 -13.54 -0.02
C ALA A 203 -6.40 -13.30 -0.75
N TRP A 204 -6.48 -12.49 -1.81
CA TRP A 204 -5.33 -12.05 -2.59
C TRP A 204 -5.34 -10.53 -2.76
N GLY A 205 -4.17 -9.91 -2.67
CA GLY A 205 -3.96 -8.53 -3.11
C GLY A 205 -3.53 -8.48 -4.58
N TYR A 206 -3.99 -7.47 -5.31
CA TYR A 206 -3.49 -7.14 -6.65
C TYR A 206 -3.05 -5.70 -6.77
N GLY A 207 -1.85 -5.48 -7.31
CA GLY A 207 -1.29 -4.15 -7.58
C GLY A 207 -0.26 -4.15 -8.70
N LEU A 208 0.48 -3.05 -8.82
CA LEU A 208 1.56 -2.87 -9.79
C LEU A 208 2.93 -3.12 -9.16
N ARG A 209 3.85 -3.72 -9.92
CA ARG A 209 5.25 -3.90 -9.50
C ARG A 209 6.07 -2.67 -9.90
N TYR A 210 6.01 -1.62 -9.09
CA TYR A 210 6.74 -0.37 -9.36
C TYR A 210 8.25 -0.57 -9.34
N LYS A 211 8.92 -0.15 -10.41
CA LYS A 211 10.37 -0.28 -10.52
C LYS A 211 11.13 0.66 -9.59
N TYR A 212 10.65 1.89 -9.46
CA TYR A 212 11.35 2.98 -8.74
C TYR A 212 10.51 3.61 -7.61
N GLY A 213 9.41 2.95 -7.23
CA GLY A 213 8.45 3.47 -6.25
C GLY A 213 7.84 4.81 -6.64
N ILE A 214 7.57 5.66 -5.65
CA ILE A 214 7.23 7.07 -5.91
C ILE A 214 8.52 7.88 -6.13
N PHE A 215 9.42 7.85 -5.15
CA PHE A 215 10.81 8.31 -5.14
C PHE A 215 11.39 8.05 -3.73
N LYS A 216 12.72 7.95 -3.63
CA LYS A 216 13.48 8.12 -2.39
C LYS A 216 13.72 9.61 -2.18
N GLN A 217 13.46 10.08 -0.97
CA GLN A 217 13.66 11.49 -0.61
C GLN A 217 15.10 11.68 -0.12
N GLU A 218 15.76 12.74 -0.57
CA GLU A 218 17.02 13.21 0.03
C GLU A 218 16.86 14.69 0.39
N ILE A 219 17.48 15.13 1.47
CA ILE A 219 17.50 16.54 1.87
C ILE A 219 18.85 17.16 1.52
N VAL A 220 18.86 18.02 0.50
CA VAL A 220 20.06 18.74 0.03
C VAL A 220 19.85 20.23 0.23
N ASP A 221 20.74 20.88 0.99
CA ASP A 221 20.64 22.30 1.35
C ASP A 221 19.27 22.69 1.96
N GLY A 222 18.68 21.75 2.71
CA GLY A 222 17.36 21.89 3.32
C GLY A 222 16.17 21.67 2.38
N TYR A 223 16.40 21.40 1.09
CA TYR A 223 15.35 21.09 0.13
C TYR A 223 15.16 19.59 -0.07
N GLN A 224 13.91 19.18 -0.29
CA GLN A 224 13.62 17.84 -0.81
C GLN A 224 14.10 17.71 -2.26
N VAL A 225 14.93 16.69 -2.50
CA VAL A 225 15.32 16.19 -3.83
C VAL A 225 14.74 14.78 -4.00
N GLU A 226 14.12 14.54 -5.15
CA GLU A 226 13.60 13.23 -5.52
C GLU A 226 14.65 12.41 -6.28
N VAL A 227 15.00 11.23 -5.78
CA VAL A 227 15.84 10.26 -6.49
C VAL A 227 15.10 8.93 -6.69
N PRO A 228 15.41 8.13 -7.72
CA PRO A 228 14.77 6.83 -7.92
C PRO A 228 15.04 5.87 -6.74
N ASP A 229 14.04 5.08 -6.36
CA ASP A 229 14.20 4.03 -5.34
C ASP A 229 14.60 2.70 -5.99
N TYR A 230 15.86 2.31 -5.88
CA TYR A 230 16.41 1.10 -6.50
C TYR A 230 16.18 -0.17 -5.66
N TRP A 231 14.99 -0.34 -5.06
CA TRP A 231 14.67 -1.49 -4.20
C TRP A 231 14.71 -2.86 -4.91
N LEU A 232 14.61 -2.88 -6.24
CA LEU A 232 14.61 -4.11 -7.05
C LEU A 232 16.01 -4.59 -7.48
N ASP A 233 17.08 -3.88 -7.15
CA ASP A 233 18.45 -4.35 -7.42
C ASP A 233 18.68 -5.76 -6.83
N PHE A 234 18.05 -6.02 -5.69
CA PHE A 234 17.96 -7.34 -5.08
C PHE A 234 16.67 -7.48 -4.27
N ASN A 235 15.74 -8.32 -4.73
CA ASN A 235 14.51 -8.67 -4.01
C ASN A 235 14.36 -10.20 -3.95
N PRO A 236 14.62 -10.85 -2.81
CA PRO A 236 14.51 -12.29 -2.70
C PRO A 236 13.07 -12.79 -2.63
N TRP A 237 12.09 -11.95 -2.26
CA TRP A 237 10.75 -12.39 -1.83
C TRP A 237 9.75 -12.69 -2.94
N GLU A 238 9.98 -12.19 -4.15
CA GLU A 238 9.04 -12.32 -5.25
C GLU A 238 9.34 -13.49 -6.19
N PHE A 239 8.30 -13.98 -6.86
CA PHE A 239 8.39 -15.03 -7.87
C PHE A 239 7.88 -14.53 -9.21
N PRO A 240 8.75 -14.35 -10.23
CA PRO A 240 8.26 -14.12 -11.58
C PRO A 240 7.45 -15.33 -12.05
N ARG A 241 6.24 -15.08 -12.55
CA ARG A 241 5.36 -16.09 -13.13
C ARG A 241 5.33 -15.91 -14.65
N HIS A 242 6.40 -16.34 -15.32
CA HIS A 242 6.53 -16.23 -16.78
C HIS A 242 5.44 -17.00 -17.56
N ASP A 243 4.72 -17.90 -16.91
CA ASP A 243 3.58 -18.61 -17.46
C ASP A 243 2.22 -17.95 -17.16
N VAL A 244 2.24 -16.81 -16.46
CA VAL A 244 1.07 -15.96 -16.19
C VAL A 244 1.33 -14.60 -16.82
N THR A 245 1.05 -14.54 -18.11
CA THR A 245 1.10 -13.33 -18.92
C THR A 245 -0.27 -13.00 -19.50
N VAL A 246 -0.57 -11.72 -19.65
CA VAL A 246 -1.84 -11.23 -20.21
C VAL A 246 -1.56 -10.06 -21.14
N ASP A 247 -2.08 -10.10 -22.35
CA ASP A 247 -1.99 -8.98 -23.28
C ASP A 247 -3.09 -7.96 -23.00
N ILE A 248 -2.68 -6.71 -22.81
CA ILE A 248 -3.55 -5.57 -22.48
C ILE A 248 -3.51 -4.58 -23.63
N GLN A 249 -4.69 -4.28 -24.18
CA GLN A 249 -4.85 -3.37 -25.29
C GLN A 249 -5.05 -1.93 -24.82
N PHE A 250 -4.55 -0.96 -25.57
CA PHE A 250 -4.81 0.47 -25.44
C PHE A 250 -5.15 1.08 -26.80
N TYR A 251 -5.84 2.22 -26.79
CA TYR A 251 -6.27 2.96 -27.97
C TYR A 251 -7.20 2.13 -28.88
N GLY A 252 -7.08 2.24 -30.20
CA GLY A 252 -7.86 1.45 -31.14
C GLY A 252 -9.24 2.00 -31.44
N ASN A 253 -10.11 1.14 -31.95
CA ASN A 253 -11.48 1.47 -32.31
C ASN A 253 -12.45 0.33 -32.02
N VAL A 254 -13.72 0.67 -31.90
CA VAL A 254 -14.81 -0.29 -31.67
C VAL A 254 -15.53 -0.55 -32.99
N ARG A 255 -15.60 -1.82 -33.41
CA ARG A 255 -16.38 -2.26 -34.58
C ARG A 255 -17.58 -3.07 -34.11
N LYS A 256 -18.75 -2.80 -34.67
CA LYS A 256 -19.98 -3.57 -34.45
C LYS A 256 -20.38 -4.28 -35.74
N TYR A 257 -20.72 -5.56 -35.67
CA TYR A 257 -21.25 -6.33 -36.80
C TYR A 257 -22.27 -7.37 -36.30
N MET A 258 -23.06 -7.94 -37.21
CA MET A 258 -23.93 -9.07 -36.90
C MET A 258 -23.19 -10.37 -37.22
N ASP A 259 -23.15 -11.30 -36.28
CA ASP A 259 -22.63 -12.64 -36.54
C ASP A 259 -23.62 -13.51 -37.35
N ASP A 260 -23.19 -14.73 -37.69
CA ASP A 260 -23.98 -15.68 -38.48
C ASP A 260 -25.30 -16.11 -37.78
N SER A 261 -25.43 -15.85 -36.48
CA SER A 261 -26.64 -16.13 -35.70
C SER A 261 -27.61 -14.94 -35.62
N GLY A 262 -27.23 -13.80 -36.21
CA GLY A 262 -27.99 -12.55 -36.14
C GLY A 262 -27.78 -11.77 -34.84
N LYS A 263 -26.81 -12.16 -34.00
CA LYS A 263 -26.46 -11.45 -32.76
C LYS A 263 -25.49 -10.33 -33.07
N GLN A 264 -25.73 -9.15 -32.49
CA GLN A 264 -24.80 -8.02 -32.60
C GLN A 264 -23.55 -8.30 -31.75
N VAL A 265 -22.39 -8.36 -32.41
CA VAL A 265 -21.09 -8.53 -31.76
C VAL A 265 -20.35 -7.19 -31.80
N THR A 266 -19.76 -6.83 -30.66
CA THR A 266 -18.90 -5.64 -30.53
C THR A 266 -17.46 -6.10 -30.31
N VAL A 267 -16.54 -5.61 -31.14
CA VAL A 267 -15.11 -5.95 -31.07
C VAL A 267 -14.30 -4.68 -30.87
N TRP A 268 -13.38 -4.72 -29.91
CA TRP A 268 -12.34 -3.72 -29.74
C TRP A 268 -11.09 -4.19 -30.48
N GLU A 269 -10.71 -3.49 -31.54
CA GLU A 269 -9.62 -3.88 -32.44
C GLU A 269 -8.75 -2.69 -32.79
N ASN A 270 -7.55 -3.00 -33.30
CA ASN A 270 -6.49 -2.04 -33.58
C ASN A 270 -5.99 -1.34 -32.29
N GLY A 271 -4.77 -0.80 -32.29
CA GLY A 271 -4.20 -0.15 -31.11
C GLY A 271 -2.88 -0.77 -30.65
N GLU A 272 -2.48 -0.39 -29.45
CA GLU A 272 -1.22 -0.81 -28.81
C GLU A 272 -1.49 -1.98 -27.87
N VAL A 273 -0.59 -2.97 -27.83
CA VAL A 273 -0.67 -4.10 -26.91
C VAL A 273 0.56 -4.12 -26.01
N VAL A 274 0.33 -4.23 -24.71
CA VAL A 274 1.35 -4.36 -23.67
C VAL A 274 1.10 -5.66 -22.92
N THR A 275 2.14 -6.44 -22.65
CA THR A 275 2.02 -7.69 -21.90
C THR A 275 2.22 -7.44 -20.41
N ALA A 276 1.26 -7.85 -19.59
CA ALA A 276 1.37 -7.90 -18.14
C ALA A 276 1.95 -9.23 -17.69
N VAL A 277 3.02 -9.19 -16.90
CA VAL A 277 3.67 -10.37 -16.29
C VAL A 277 3.44 -10.36 -14.78
N ALA A 278 2.94 -11.47 -14.23
CA ALA A 278 2.69 -11.58 -12.80
C ALA A 278 3.97 -11.86 -11.99
N TYR A 279 4.05 -11.25 -10.82
CA TYR A 279 5.03 -11.51 -9.76
C TYR A 279 4.27 -11.80 -8.47
N ASP A 280 4.53 -12.94 -7.85
CA ASP A 280 3.86 -13.32 -6.59
C ASP A 280 4.76 -13.04 -5.39
N VAL A 281 4.20 -12.41 -4.36
CA VAL A 281 4.84 -12.19 -3.06
C VAL A 281 4.00 -12.92 -1.99
N PRO A 282 4.53 -13.98 -1.34
CA PRO A 282 3.82 -14.69 -0.30
C PRO A 282 3.56 -13.82 0.94
N ILE A 283 2.35 -13.90 1.50
CA ILE A 283 1.96 -13.15 2.71
C ILE A 283 1.66 -14.14 3.84
N PRO A 284 2.59 -14.34 4.79
CA PRO A 284 2.38 -15.24 5.92
C PRO A 284 1.40 -14.66 6.95
N GLY A 285 0.50 -15.49 7.46
CA GLY A 285 -0.34 -15.16 8.63
C GLY A 285 0.33 -15.50 9.95
N TYR A 286 -0.02 -14.78 11.02
CA TYR A 286 0.53 -14.99 12.36
C TYR A 286 0.01 -16.28 13.02
N LYS A 287 0.94 -17.16 13.42
CA LYS A 287 0.62 -18.45 14.06
C LYS A 287 -0.45 -19.24 13.29
N THR A 288 -0.28 -19.34 11.98
CA THR A 288 -1.09 -20.18 11.09
C THR A 288 -0.25 -20.60 9.88
N PRO A 289 -0.46 -21.81 9.31
CA PRO A 289 0.17 -22.17 8.03
C PRO A 289 -0.46 -21.44 6.83
N THR A 290 -1.47 -20.59 7.02
CA THR A 290 -2.05 -19.83 5.92
C THR A 290 -1.05 -18.79 5.40
N THR A 291 -0.61 -18.99 4.16
CA THR A 291 0.21 -18.03 3.42
C THR A 291 -0.56 -17.57 2.18
N ASN A 292 -1.15 -16.38 2.27
CA ASN A 292 -1.87 -15.75 1.17
C ASN A 292 -0.90 -15.14 0.14
N ASN A 293 -1.41 -14.36 -0.82
CA ASN A 293 -0.61 -13.87 -1.94
C ASN A 293 -0.89 -12.39 -2.24
N LEU A 294 0.16 -11.62 -2.48
CA LEU A 294 0.11 -10.36 -3.20
C LEU A 294 0.63 -10.62 -4.62
N ARG A 295 -0.23 -10.43 -5.63
CA ARG A 295 0.15 -10.52 -7.04
C ARG A 295 0.38 -9.12 -7.61
N LEU A 296 1.58 -8.90 -8.12
CA LEU A 296 2.00 -7.63 -8.73
C LEU A 296 2.15 -7.81 -10.24
N TRP A 297 1.76 -6.79 -11.01
CA TRP A 297 1.89 -6.79 -12.46
C TRP A 297 3.03 -5.89 -12.91
N SER A 298 3.93 -6.44 -13.72
CA SER A 298 4.98 -5.70 -14.44
C SER A 298 4.60 -5.61 -15.91
N SER A 299 4.76 -4.42 -16.50
CA SER A 299 4.48 -4.15 -17.91
C SER A 299 5.71 -4.42 -18.78
N LYS A 300 5.48 -5.15 -19.89
CA LYS A 300 6.50 -5.50 -20.89
C LYS A 300 5.98 -5.27 -22.31
N ALA A 301 6.87 -5.03 -23.26
CA ALA A 301 6.49 -4.92 -24.67
C ALA A 301 5.97 -6.27 -25.20
N ALA A 302 4.88 -6.23 -25.97
CA ALA A 302 4.25 -7.43 -26.54
C ALA A 302 4.98 -7.93 -27.81
N SER A 303 5.51 -7.01 -28.63
CA SER A 303 6.14 -7.30 -29.93
C SER A 303 7.66 -7.41 -29.85
N GLY A 304 8.18 -8.28 -28.97
CA GLY A 304 9.61 -8.45 -28.76
C GLY A 304 10.28 -7.23 -28.11
N GLU A 305 11.39 -7.46 -27.41
CA GLU A 305 12.09 -6.39 -26.67
C GLU A 305 12.92 -5.47 -27.60
N PHE A 306 13.17 -5.86 -28.85
CA PHE A 306 14.18 -5.21 -29.72
C PHE A 306 13.91 -5.34 -31.23
N ASP A 307 13.98 -4.21 -31.95
CA ASP A 307 13.88 -4.18 -33.42
C ASP A 307 15.29 -4.19 -34.08
N PHE A 308 15.69 -5.36 -34.58
CA PHE A 308 16.97 -5.55 -35.27
C PHE A 308 17.10 -4.74 -36.57
N GLN A 309 16.00 -4.45 -37.27
CA GLN A 309 16.08 -3.69 -38.52
C GLN A 309 16.46 -2.24 -38.23
N LYS A 310 15.80 -1.62 -37.25
CA LYS A 310 16.12 -0.26 -36.79
C LYS A 310 17.51 -0.17 -36.17
N PHE A 311 17.91 -1.19 -35.38
CA PHE A 311 19.25 -1.19 -34.82
C PHE A 311 20.34 -1.24 -35.91
N ASN A 312 20.15 -2.12 -36.90
CA ASN A 312 21.10 -2.25 -38.01
C ASN A 312 21.12 -1.03 -38.95
N SER A 313 20.05 -0.22 -38.99
CA SER A 313 20.02 1.05 -39.72
C SER A 313 20.66 2.22 -38.94
N GLY A 314 21.12 2.01 -37.71
CA GLY A 314 21.71 3.04 -36.85
C GLY A 314 20.68 3.81 -36.01
N GLU A 315 19.40 3.40 -36.03
CA GLU A 315 18.31 4.02 -35.27
C GLU A 315 18.18 3.38 -33.87
N TYR A 316 19.25 3.47 -33.09
CA TYR A 316 19.38 2.77 -31.81
C TYR A 316 18.27 3.12 -30.81
N GLU A 317 17.91 4.39 -30.65
CA GLU A 317 16.82 4.79 -29.73
C GLU A 317 15.46 4.24 -30.16
N GLN A 318 15.18 4.23 -31.46
CA GLN A 318 13.90 3.72 -31.97
C GLN A 318 13.80 2.19 -31.89
N SER A 319 14.94 1.49 -31.84
CA SER A 319 14.98 0.02 -31.74
C SER A 319 14.46 -0.53 -30.41
N VAL A 320 14.41 0.32 -29.37
CA VAL A 320 13.96 -0.03 -27.99
C VAL A 320 12.76 0.81 -27.50
N ASN A 321 12.21 1.69 -28.35
CA ASN A 321 11.15 2.62 -27.95
C ASN A 321 9.89 1.91 -27.44
N ASP A 322 9.49 0.81 -28.09
CA ASP A 322 8.32 0.02 -27.68
C ASP A 322 8.51 -0.59 -26.29
N GLN A 323 9.71 -1.10 -26.00
CA GLN A 323 10.09 -1.56 -24.67
C GLN A 323 9.99 -0.44 -23.64
N GLN A 324 10.57 0.72 -23.92
CA GLN A 324 10.56 1.86 -23.00
C GLN A 324 9.14 2.34 -22.69
N ARG A 325 8.27 2.45 -23.70
CA ARG A 325 6.86 2.86 -23.52
C ARG A 325 6.09 1.86 -22.66
N ALA A 326 6.26 0.56 -22.92
CA ALA A 326 5.61 -0.48 -22.14
C ALA A 326 6.09 -0.47 -20.68
N GLU A 327 7.40 -0.44 -20.44
CA GLU A 327 7.98 -0.47 -19.09
C GLU A 327 7.61 0.77 -18.25
N THR A 328 7.34 1.92 -18.89
CA THR A 328 6.96 3.16 -18.21
C THR A 328 5.67 3.01 -17.36
N ILE A 329 4.74 2.13 -17.77
CA ILE A 329 3.48 1.91 -17.03
C ILE A 329 3.76 1.41 -15.61
N SER A 330 4.72 0.51 -15.41
CA SER A 330 5.07 -0.02 -14.08
C SER A 330 6.35 0.61 -13.50
N ALA A 331 6.79 1.76 -14.01
CA ALA A 331 8.02 2.40 -13.55
C ALA A 331 7.86 3.13 -12.20
N VAL A 332 6.92 4.07 -12.11
CA VAL A 332 6.77 5.00 -10.98
C VAL A 332 5.31 5.07 -10.52
N LEU A 333 5.11 5.15 -9.20
CA LEU A 333 3.81 5.35 -8.55
C LEU A 333 3.41 6.83 -8.61
N TYR A 334 2.16 7.12 -9.01
CA TYR A 334 1.62 8.48 -9.17
C TYR A 334 2.51 9.38 -10.04
N PRO A 335 2.68 9.07 -11.34
CA PRO A 335 3.40 9.95 -12.25
C PRO A 335 2.76 11.33 -12.26
N ASN A 336 3.59 12.37 -12.41
CA ASN A 336 3.12 13.77 -12.41
C ASN A 336 2.06 14.00 -13.50
N ASP A 337 0.83 14.25 -13.09
CA ASP A 337 -0.35 14.40 -13.93
C ASP A 337 -0.79 15.86 -14.12
N ASN A 338 0.06 16.83 -13.76
CA ASN A 338 -0.11 18.23 -14.15
C ASN A 338 -0.02 18.43 -15.67
N LEU A 339 0.52 17.45 -16.40
CA LEU A 339 0.65 17.43 -17.85
C LEU A 339 -0.30 16.39 -18.45
N GLU A 340 -0.84 16.65 -19.65
CA GLU A 340 -1.76 15.71 -20.33
C GLU A 340 -1.16 14.31 -20.54
N ARG A 341 0.13 14.21 -20.88
CA ARG A 341 0.83 12.92 -20.97
C ARG A 341 0.87 12.16 -19.64
N GLY A 342 0.96 12.88 -18.53
CA GLY A 342 0.92 12.30 -17.19
C GLY A 342 -0.46 11.76 -16.82
N LYS A 343 -1.52 12.51 -17.18
CA LYS A 343 -2.91 12.05 -17.05
C LYS A 343 -3.15 10.76 -17.84
N GLU A 344 -2.70 10.72 -19.08
CA GLU A 344 -2.79 9.51 -19.92
C GLU A 344 -2.05 8.33 -19.32
N LEU A 345 -0.81 8.52 -18.84
CA LEU A 345 -0.03 7.47 -18.19
C LEU A 345 -0.71 6.94 -16.92
N ARG A 346 -1.27 7.84 -16.09
CA ARG A 346 -2.00 7.46 -14.87
C ARG A 346 -3.26 6.65 -15.22
N LEU A 347 -4.01 7.02 -16.26
CA LEU A 347 -5.15 6.23 -16.73
C LEU A 347 -4.72 4.88 -17.33
N LYS A 348 -3.58 4.83 -18.05
CA LYS A 348 -2.97 3.58 -18.53
C LYS A 348 -2.63 2.65 -17.37
N GLN A 349 -2.00 3.16 -16.31
CA GLN A 349 -1.69 2.40 -15.10
C GLN A 349 -2.95 1.78 -14.50
N GLN A 350 -3.99 2.60 -14.33
CA GLN A 350 -5.27 2.16 -13.77
C GLN A 350 -5.92 1.05 -14.57
N TYR A 351 -5.99 1.22 -15.89
CA TYR A 351 -6.56 0.19 -16.74
C TYR A 351 -5.70 -1.08 -16.76
N PHE A 352 -4.39 -0.94 -16.91
CA PHE A 352 -3.45 -2.05 -17.03
C PHE A 352 -3.58 -3.06 -15.91
N TRP A 353 -3.51 -2.60 -14.66
CA TRP A 353 -3.56 -3.53 -13.52
C TRP A 353 -4.97 -4.08 -13.33
N CYS A 354 -6.02 -3.29 -13.55
CA CYS A 354 -7.41 -3.75 -13.46
C CYS A 354 -7.68 -4.89 -14.45
N ALA A 355 -7.31 -4.69 -15.71
CA ALA A 355 -7.51 -5.65 -16.79
C ALA A 355 -6.71 -6.94 -16.56
N ALA A 356 -5.42 -6.83 -16.21
CA ALA A 356 -4.59 -7.99 -15.91
C ALA A 356 -5.14 -8.80 -14.71
N SER A 357 -5.58 -8.10 -13.65
CA SER A 357 -6.14 -8.73 -12.45
C SER A 357 -7.46 -9.43 -12.73
N LEU A 358 -8.37 -8.80 -13.48
CA LEU A 358 -9.65 -9.39 -13.87
C LEU A 358 -9.50 -10.59 -14.78
N TYR A 359 -8.59 -10.52 -15.76
CA TYR A 359 -8.27 -11.67 -16.60
C TYR A 359 -7.89 -12.89 -15.74
N ASP A 360 -7.04 -12.67 -14.75
CA ASP A 360 -6.59 -13.72 -13.85
C ASP A 360 -7.72 -14.24 -12.94
N ILE A 361 -8.51 -13.36 -12.34
CA ILE A 361 -9.69 -13.73 -11.52
C ILE A 361 -10.67 -14.56 -12.33
N VAL A 362 -11.03 -14.11 -13.53
CA VAL A 362 -11.93 -14.81 -14.47
C VAL A 362 -11.35 -16.16 -14.86
N ARG A 363 -10.06 -16.20 -15.25
CA ARG A 363 -9.37 -17.46 -15.57
C ARG A 363 -9.46 -18.47 -14.44
N ARG A 364 -9.30 -18.04 -13.18
CA ARG A 364 -9.43 -18.92 -12.01
C ARG A 364 -10.85 -19.43 -11.84
N PHE A 365 -11.84 -18.55 -11.95
CA PHE A 365 -13.24 -18.93 -11.87
C PHE A 365 -13.59 -19.97 -12.94
N LYS A 366 -13.16 -19.77 -14.20
CA LYS A 366 -13.42 -20.71 -15.30
C LYS A 366 -12.86 -22.12 -15.04
N LYS A 367 -11.81 -22.28 -14.21
CA LYS A 367 -11.30 -23.60 -13.81
C LYS A 367 -12.30 -24.39 -12.95
N SER A 368 -13.13 -23.71 -12.16
CA SER A 368 -14.20 -24.36 -11.38
C SER A 368 -15.29 -24.95 -12.27
N LYS A 369 -15.40 -24.48 -13.53
CA LYS A 369 -16.46 -24.84 -14.50
C LYS A 369 -17.88 -24.53 -14.01
N LYS A 370 -18.02 -23.68 -13.00
CA LYS A 370 -19.32 -23.18 -12.51
C LYS A 370 -19.98 -22.24 -13.52
N ALA A 371 -21.29 -22.09 -13.42
CA ALA A 371 -22.04 -21.19 -14.29
C ALA A 371 -21.75 -19.72 -13.92
N TRP A 372 -21.79 -18.79 -14.89
CA TRP A 372 -21.47 -17.38 -14.67
C TRP A 372 -22.32 -16.69 -13.59
N LYS A 373 -23.59 -17.08 -13.45
CA LYS A 373 -24.47 -16.62 -12.35
C LYS A 373 -23.92 -16.91 -10.94
N GLU A 374 -23.01 -17.87 -10.80
CA GLU A 374 -22.35 -18.21 -9.54
C GLU A 374 -21.09 -17.38 -9.28
N PHE A 375 -20.66 -16.55 -10.23
CA PHE A 375 -19.45 -15.73 -10.10
C PHE A 375 -19.49 -14.85 -8.83
N PRO A 376 -20.56 -14.12 -8.50
CA PRO A 376 -20.61 -13.30 -7.28
C PRO A 376 -20.62 -14.12 -5.97
N ALA A 377 -21.04 -15.39 -6.04
CA ALA A 377 -20.99 -16.30 -4.89
C ALA A 377 -19.57 -16.87 -4.67
N ASN A 378 -18.68 -16.76 -5.67
CA ASN A 378 -17.31 -17.29 -5.61
C ASN A 378 -16.23 -16.19 -5.61
N VAL A 379 -16.60 -14.95 -5.98
CA VAL A 379 -15.68 -13.84 -6.16
C VAL A 379 -16.23 -12.59 -5.46
N ALA A 380 -15.44 -12.01 -4.56
CA ALA A 380 -15.62 -10.65 -4.07
C ALA A 380 -14.43 -9.79 -4.52
N ILE A 381 -14.69 -8.64 -5.13
CA ILE A 381 -13.64 -7.69 -5.52
C ILE A 381 -13.84 -6.39 -4.75
N GLN A 382 -12.83 -6.01 -3.97
CA GLN A 382 -12.83 -4.76 -3.24
C GLN A 382 -12.06 -3.68 -4.01
N LEU A 383 -12.72 -2.56 -4.27
CA LEU A 383 -12.14 -1.35 -4.82
C LEU A 383 -11.60 -0.49 -3.67
N ASN A 384 -10.28 -0.43 -3.51
CA ASN A 384 -9.63 0.44 -2.54
C ASN A 384 -9.46 1.85 -3.13
N ASP A 385 -10.39 2.76 -2.80
CA ASP A 385 -10.56 4.06 -3.43
C ASP A 385 -10.99 3.95 -4.92
N THR A 386 -11.01 5.07 -5.64
CA THR A 386 -11.52 5.19 -7.02
C THR A 386 -10.55 4.68 -8.09
N HIS A 387 -9.27 4.51 -7.78
CA HIS A 387 -8.25 4.07 -8.73
C HIS A 387 -8.61 2.76 -9.50
N PRO A 388 -9.14 1.69 -8.86
CA PRO A 388 -9.57 0.47 -9.56
C PRO A 388 -10.95 0.53 -10.23
N THR A 389 -11.61 1.70 -10.33
CA THR A 389 -13.00 1.77 -10.83
C THR A 389 -13.15 1.20 -12.23
N LEU A 390 -12.11 1.25 -13.08
CA LEU A 390 -12.11 0.66 -14.41
C LEU A 390 -12.31 -0.88 -14.41
N ALA A 391 -12.16 -1.55 -13.27
CA ALA A 391 -12.52 -2.96 -13.13
C ALA A 391 -14.03 -3.21 -13.38
N ILE A 392 -14.91 -2.25 -13.07
CA ILE A 392 -16.35 -2.36 -13.32
C ILE A 392 -16.65 -2.47 -14.82
N PRO A 393 -16.30 -1.49 -15.67
CA PRO A 393 -16.55 -1.59 -17.11
C PRO A 393 -15.70 -2.68 -17.78
N GLU A 394 -14.53 -3.03 -17.25
CA GLU A 394 -13.72 -4.12 -17.80
C GLU A 394 -14.35 -5.50 -17.54
N LEU A 395 -14.91 -5.76 -16.35
CA LEU A 395 -15.64 -7.01 -16.10
C LEU A 395 -16.89 -7.10 -17.00
N GLN A 396 -17.62 -5.99 -17.16
CA GLN A 396 -18.75 -5.92 -18.09
C GLN A 396 -18.29 -6.23 -19.53
N ARG A 397 -17.16 -5.68 -19.97
CA ARG A 397 -16.57 -5.95 -21.29
C ARG A 397 -16.24 -7.43 -21.46
N ILE A 398 -15.59 -8.05 -20.47
CA ILE A 398 -15.23 -9.47 -20.52
C ILE A 398 -16.49 -10.33 -20.65
N LEU A 399 -17.50 -10.09 -19.81
CA LEU A 399 -18.71 -10.91 -19.79
C LEU A 399 -19.52 -10.77 -21.09
N VAL A 400 -19.65 -9.55 -21.63
CA VAL A 400 -20.45 -9.29 -22.84
C VAL A 400 -19.66 -9.62 -24.12
N ASP A 401 -18.48 -9.02 -24.30
CA ASP A 401 -17.76 -9.07 -25.58
C ASP A 401 -16.99 -10.40 -25.77
N ILE A 402 -16.48 -11.00 -24.68
CA ILE A 402 -15.66 -12.22 -24.74
C ILE A 402 -16.48 -13.46 -24.40
N GLU A 403 -17.23 -13.43 -23.31
CA GLU A 403 -17.99 -14.59 -22.82
C GLU A 403 -19.42 -14.65 -23.40
N GLY A 404 -19.86 -13.57 -24.07
CA GLY A 404 -21.10 -13.56 -24.85
C GLY A 404 -22.40 -13.47 -24.03
N LEU A 405 -22.34 -13.03 -22.78
CA LEU A 405 -23.53 -12.85 -21.93
C LEU A 405 -24.39 -11.69 -22.42
N ASP A 406 -25.68 -11.75 -22.10
CA ASP A 406 -26.58 -10.62 -22.27
C ASP A 406 -26.23 -9.50 -21.30
N TRP A 407 -26.47 -8.25 -21.72
CA TRP A 407 -26.03 -7.06 -20.97
C TRP A 407 -26.54 -7.03 -19.52
N ASP A 408 -27.83 -7.28 -19.31
CA ASP A 408 -28.47 -7.21 -18.00
C ASP A 408 -28.02 -8.37 -17.09
N GLU A 409 -27.79 -9.56 -17.64
CA GLU A 409 -27.21 -10.69 -16.90
C GLU A 409 -25.79 -10.35 -16.44
N ALA A 410 -24.95 -9.88 -17.36
CA ALA A 410 -23.58 -9.46 -17.06
C ALA A 410 -23.54 -8.32 -16.01
N TRP A 411 -24.42 -7.33 -16.15
CA TRP A 411 -24.47 -6.19 -15.23
C TRP A 411 -24.89 -6.60 -13.82
N SER A 412 -25.82 -7.55 -13.69
CA SER A 412 -26.21 -8.11 -12.39
C SER A 412 -25.04 -8.82 -11.69
N ILE A 413 -24.20 -9.54 -12.45
CA ILE A 413 -22.98 -10.19 -11.95
C ILE A 413 -21.97 -9.12 -11.51
N VAL A 414 -21.76 -8.10 -12.33
CA VAL A 414 -20.84 -6.99 -12.02
C VAL A 414 -21.24 -6.32 -10.71
N GLN A 415 -22.49 -5.86 -10.59
CA GLN A 415 -22.96 -5.17 -9.38
C GLN A 415 -22.83 -6.02 -8.12
N ALA A 416 -23.14 -7.32 -8.19
CA ALA A 416 -23.05 -8.23 -7.06
C ALA A 416 -21.62 -8.63 -6.68
N THR A 417 -20.61 -8.34 -7.52
CA THR A 417 -19.21 -8.72 -7.30
C THR A 417 -18.42 -7.64 -6.54
N PHE A 418 -18.71 -6.35 -6.79
CA PHE A 418 -17.88 -5.25 -6.33
C PHE A 418 -18.37 -4.61 -5.02
N GLY A 419 -17.43 -4.39 -4.11
CA GLY A 419 -17.54 -3.45 -2.98
C GLY A 419 -16.60 -2.26 -3.18
N TYR A 420 -17.03 -1.06 -2.79
CA TYR A 420 -16.25 0.18 -2.92
C TYR A 420 -15.97 0.84 -1.58
N THR A 421 -14.69 1.04 -1.24
CA THR A 421 -14.28 1.80 -0.07
C THR A 421 -13.85 3.20 -0.49
N ASN A 422 -14.49 4.22 0.08
CA ASN A 422 -14.14 5.62 -0.14
C ASN A 422 -13.24 6.13 1.00
N HIS A 423 -12.20 6.88 0.63
CA HIS A 423 -11.22 7.50 1.55
C HIS A 423 -11.22 9.04 1.49
N THR A 424 -12.18 9.63 0.76
CA THR A 424 -12.11 11.02 0.33
C THR A 424 -13.22 11.83 0.96
N VAL A 425 -12.85 12.85 1.72
CA VAL A 425 -13.79 13.75 2.40
C VAL A 425 -14.30 14.86 1.48
N MET A 426 -13.43 15.40 0.64
CA MET A 426 -13.70 16.56 -0.22
C MET A 426 -14.20 16.12 -1.60
N ALA A 427 -15.36 16.64 -2.04
CA ALA A 427 -15.97 16.24 -3.31
C ALA A 427 -15.10 16.58 -4.53
N GLU A 428 -14.34 17.67 -4.46
CA GLU A 428 -13.38 18.13 -5.46
C GLU A 428 -12.16 17.21 -5.60
N ALA A 429 -11.85 16.41 -4.58
CA ALA A 429 -10.76 15.44 -4.61
C ALA A 429 -11.18 14.08 -5.19
N LEU A 430 -12.47 13.90 -5.54
CA LEU A 430 -12.94 12.69 -6.22
C LEU A 430 -12.44 12.66 -7.67
N GLU A 431 -11.87 11.53 -8.06
CA GLU A 431 -11.22 11.38 -9.37
C GLU A 431 -12.20 11.56 -10.54
N LYS A 432 -11.78 12.38 -11.51
CA LYS A 432 -12.49 12.61 -12.78
C LYS A 432 -11.52 12.49 -13.95
N TRP A 433 -11.99 11.87 -15.03
CA TRP A 433 -11.24 11.77 -16.29
C TRP A 433 -11.96 12.48 -17.42
N SER A 434 -11.22 13.18 -18.28
CA SER A 434 -11.85 13.81 -19.43
C SER A 434 -12.39 12.75 -20.39
N VAL A 435 -13.61 12.95 -20.87
CA VAL A 435 -14.23 12.07 -21.87
C VAL A 435 -13.34 11.93 -23.12
N PRO A 436 -12.73 13.00 -23.67
CA PRO A 436 -11.84 12.87 -24.82
C PRO A 436 -10.63 11.96 -24.56
N LEU A 437 -10.00 12.06 -23.38
CA LEU A 437 -8.88 11.18 -23.02
C LEU A 437 -9.33 9.72 -22.91
N MET A 438 -10.45 9.46 -22.24
CA MET A 438 -11.00 8.11 -22.11
C MET A 438 -11.45 7.54 -23.46
N GLN A 439 -12.01 8.36 -24.35
CA GLN A 439 -12.37 7.95 -25.71
C GLN A 439 -11.14 7.56 -26.52
N HIS A 440 -10.07 8.34 -26.41
CA HIS A 440 -8.83 8.10 -27.13
C HIS A 440 -8.15 6.81 -26.64
N LEU A 441 -8.09 6.61 -25.32
CA LEU A 441 -7.33 5.52 -24.72
C LEU A 441 -8.14 4.21 -24.57
N LEU A 442 -9.42 4.30 -24.21
CA LEU A 442 -10.29 3.18 -23.84
C LEU A 442 -11.69 3.32 -24.50
N PRO A 443 -11.77 3.31 -25.84
CA PRO A 443 -13.02 3.62 -26.56
C PRO A 443 -14.16 2.64 -26.24
N ARG A 444 -13.85 1.36 -26.00
CA ARG A 444 -14.88 0.37 -25.63
C ARG A 444 -15.42 0.62 -24.23
N HIS A 445 -14.57 0.92 -23.26
CA HIS A 445 -14.96 1.22 -21.88
C HIS A 445 -15.81 2.47 -21.81
N LEU A 446 -15.47 3.52 -22.56
CA LEU A 446 -16.31 4.71 -22.62
C LEU A 446 -17.72 4.39 -23.16
N SER A 447 -17.83 3.53 -24.17
CA SER A 447 -19.13 3.08 -24.69
C SER A 447 -19.93 2.35 -23.60
N ILE A 448 -19.28 1.44 -22.86
CA ILE A 448 -19.89 0.71 -21.73
C ILE A 448 -20.33 1.69 -20.63
N ILE A 449 -19.51 2.68 -20.30
CA ILE A 449 -19.81 3.69 -19.28
C ILE A 449 -21.03 4.54 -19.69
N TYR A 450 -21.15 4.89 -20.98
CA TYR A 450 -22.34 5.56 -21.47
C TYR A 450 -23.60 4.69 -21.35
N ASP A 451 -23.52 3.40 -21.67
CA ASP A 451 -24.63 2.46 -21.53
C ASP A 451 -25.02 2.29 -20.04
N ILE A 452 -24.05 2.14 -19.14
CA ILE A 452 -24.27 2.12 -17.68
C ILE A 452 -24.98 3.41 -17.24
N ASN A 453 -24.48 4.57 -17.66
CA ASN A 453 -25.03 5.87 -17.28
C ASN A 453 -26.47 6.03 -17.79
N MET A 454 -26.72 5.69 -19.06
CA MET A 454 -28.05 5.78 -19.67
C MET A 454 -29.07 4.91 -18.91
N ASN A 455 -28.74 3.65 -18.66
CA ASN A 455 -29.61 2.73 -17.94
C ASN A 455 -29.87 3.20 -16.50
N PHE A 456 -28.84 3.69 -15.82
CA PHE A 456 -28.97 4.26 -14.47
C PHE A 456 -29.87 5.51 -14.45
N LEU A 457 -29.67 6.46 -15.38
CA LEU A 457 -30.48 7.66 -15.44
C LEU A 457 -31.95 7.36 -15.79
N GLN A 458 -32.21 6.38 -16.66
CA GLN A 458 -33.58 5.91 -16.90
C GLN A 458 -34.21 5.27 -15.67
N TYR A 459 -33.44 4.50 -14.88
CA TYR A 459 -33.90 3.98 -13.60
C TYR A 459 -34.25 5.11 -12.63
N VAL A 460 -33.40 6.14 -12.52
CA VAL A 460 -33.65 7.31 -11.67
C VAL A 460 -34.87 8.08 -12.14
N GLU A 461 -35.04 8.33 -13.44
CA GLU A 461 -36.20 9.04 -13.99
C GLU A 461 -37.52 8.31 -13.69
N ARG A 462 -37.53 6.97 -13.82
CA ARG A 462 -38.72 6.15 -13.52
C ARG A 462 -39.10 6.18 -12.03
N ASN A 463 -38.11 6.17 -11.13
CA ASN A 463 -38.33 6.13 -9.68
C ASN A 463 -38.53 7.52 -9.05
N PHE A 464 -37.98 8.57 -9.67
CA PHE A 464 -38.03 9.96 -9.20
C PHE A 464 -38.53 10.93 -10.29
N PRO A 465 -39.72 10.70 -10.90
CA PRO A 465 -40.17 11.43 -12.09
C PRO A 465 -40.39 12.94 -11.88
N LYS A 466 -40.44 13.40 -10.61
CA LYS A 466 -40.64 14.81 -10.23
C LYS A 466 -39.34 15.57 -9.94
N ASP A 467 -38.19 14.90 -9.87
CA ASP A 467 -36.88 15.51 -9.51
C ASP A 467 -35.91 15.37 -10.68
N ARG A 468 -36.21 16.07 -11.79
CA ARG A 468 -35.40 15.99 -13.03
C ARG A 468 -33.97 16.47 -12.83
N ASP A 469 -33.75 17.43 -11.94
CA ASP A 469 -32.42 17.95 -11.63
C ASP A 469 -31.51 16.88 -11.01
N MET A 470 -32.09 15.87 -10.33
CA MET A 470 -31.33 14.74 -9.79
C MET A 470 -30.52 14.04 -10.88
N LEU A 471 -31.07 13.90 -12.10
CA LEU A 471 -30.38 13.22 -13.20
C LEU A 471 -29.00 13.84 -13.49
N SER A 472 -28.92 15.17 -13.50
CA SER A 472 -27.65 15.89 -13.67
C SER A 472 -26.71 15.66 -12.47
N ARG A 473 -27.26 15.71 -11.25
CA ARG A 473 -26.47 15.55 -10.03
C ARG A 473 -25.87 14.15 -9.86
N VAL A 474 -26.52 13.09 -10.34
CA VAL A 474 -26.07 11.69 -10.16
C VAL A 474 -25.47 11.01 -11.39
N SER A 475 -25.53 11.65 -12.57
CA SER A 475 -24.95 11.11 -13.81
C SER A 475 -23.47 10.71 -13.65
N ILE A 476 -23.01 9.62 -14.25
CA ILE A 476 -21.58 9.33 -14.32
C ILE A 476 -20.86 10.40 -15.16
N ILE A 477 -21.53 10.95 -16.17
CA ILE A 477 -20.99 11.97 -17.05
C ILE A 477 -21.36 13.35 -16.53
N GLU A 478 -20.35 14.15 -16.24
CA GLU A 478 -20.49 15.57 -15.96
C GLU A 478 -20.45 16.36 -17.27
N GLU A 479 -21.49 17.16 -17.49
CA GLU A 479 -21.69 17.99 -18.69
C GLU A 479 -20.90 19.32 -18.61
N SER A 480 -19.61 19.22 -18.27
CA SER A 480 -18.65 20.33 -18.26
C SER A 480 -17.92 20.48 -19.62
N GLN A 481 -17.04 21.48 -19.77
CA GLN A 481 -16.20 21.66 -20.95
C GLN A 481 -14.70 21.53 -20.59
N PRO A 482 -14.02 20.42 -20.98
CA PRO A 482 -14.56 19.22 -21.63
C PRO A 482 -15.45 18.40 -20.68
N LYS A 483 -16.26 17.48 -21.22
CA LYS A 483 -17.05 16.55 -20.38
C LYS A 483 -16.12 15.67 -19.55
N MET A 484 -16.57 15.31 -18.35
CA MET A 484 -15.80 14.49 -17.42
C MET A 484 -16.54 13.22 -17.00
N VAL A 485 -15.81 12.14 -16.79
CA VAL A 485 -16.29 10.87 -16.21
C VAL A 485 -16.03 10.90 -14.71
N ARG A 486 -17.08 10.85 -13.89
CA ARG A 486 -17.01 10.86 -12.41
C ARG A 486 -16.79 9.44 -11.88
N MET A 487 -15.55 9.10 -11.55
CA MET A 487 -15.19 7.71 -11.22
C MET A 487 -15.83 7.23 -9.93
N ALA A 488 -15.91 8.08 -8.92
CA ALA A 488 -16.61 7.75 -7.67
C ALA A 488 -18.08 7.36 -7.91
N TYR A 489 -18.74 7.97 -8.89
CA TYR A 489 -20.16 7.72 -9.16
C TYR A 489 -20.32 6.41 -9.92
N LEU A 490 -19.43 6.13 -10.86
CA LEU A 490 -19.33 4.82 -11.51
C LEU A 490 -19.07 3.72 -10.48
N ALA A 491 -18.20 3.94 -9.49
CA ALA A 491 -17.93 3.00 -8.41
C ALA A 491 -19.17 2.75 -7.54
N VAL A 492 -19.90 3.79 -7.13
CA VAL A 492 -21.16 3.67 -6.36
C VAL A 492 -22.21 2.90 -7.17
N ILE A 493 -22.39 3.20 -8.45
CA ILE A 493 -23.40 2.56 -9.32
C ILE A 493 -23.05 1.09 -9.58
N GLY A 494 -21.77 0.78 -9.80
CA GLY A 494 -21.27 -0.55 -10.13
C GLY A 494 -21.00 -1.48 -8.94
N SER A 495 -21.19 -1.02 -7.70
CA SER A 495 -20.94 -1.81 -6.49
C SER A 495 -22.22 -2.12 -5.73
N HIS A 496 -22.29 -3.27 -5.03
CA HIS A 496 -23.43 -3.61 -4.17
C HIS A 496 -23.33 -2.97 -2.78
N LYS A 497 -22.11 -2.63 -2.32
CA LYS A 497 -21.85 -1.95 -1.05
C LYS A 497 -20.81 -0.85 -1.23
N VAL A 498 -21.02 0.25 -0.51
CA VAL A 498 -20.10 1.38 -0.40
C VAL A 498 -19.81 1.61 1.08
N ASN A 499 -18.55 1.77 1.47
CA ASN A 499 -18.21 2.04 2.86
C ASN A 499 -17.24 3.21 3.03
N GLY A 500 -17.43 3.97 4.12
CA GLY A 500 -16.42 4.87 4.63
C GLY A 500 -15.47 4.17 5.61
N VAL A 501 -14.51 4.94 6.13
CA VAL A 501 -13.33 4.44 6.85
C VAL A 501 -13.24 4.91 8.31
N ALA A 502 -14.27 5.64 8.76
CA ALA A 502 -14.57 6.05 10.12
C ALA A 502 -16.05 6.43 10.18
N GLU A 503 -16.66 6.37 11.37
CA GLU A 503 -18.11 6.59 11.52
C GLU A 503 -18.56 7.97 11.03
N LEU A 504 -17.94 9.04 11.52
CA LEU A 504 -18.21 10.42 11.07
C LEU A 504 -17.99 10.60 9.56
N HIS A 505 -16.96 9.97 9.01
CA HIS A 505 -16.70 10.01 7.57
C HIS A 505 -17.81 9.29 6.78
N SER A 506 -18.27 8.13 7.26
CA SER A 506 -19.36 7.37 6.66
C SER A 506 -20.69 8.13 6.74
N ASP A 507 -20.92 8.88 7.82
CA ASP A 507 -22.07 9.77 7.94
C ASP A 507 -21.97 10.96 6.98
N LEU A 508 -20.79 11.55 6.81
CA LEU A 508 -20.55 12.59 5.81
C LEU A 508 -20.82 12.07 4.39
N ILE A 509 -20.31 10.89 4.05
CA ILE A 509 -20.59 10.21 2.77
C ILE A 509 -22.10 10.12 2.52
N LYS A 510 -22.88 9.73 3.55
CA LYS A 510 -24.33 9.57 3.44
C LYS A 510 -25.08 10.90 3.35
N THR A 511 -24.61 11.92 4.05
CA THR A 511 -25.33 13.20 4.24
C THR A 511 -24.94 14.27 3.24
N THR A 512 -23.74 14.21 2.68
CA THR A 512 -23.22 15.21 1.73
C THR A 512 -22.79 14.57 0.40
N ILE A 513 -21.69 13.82 0.38
CA ILE A 513 -20.99 13.41 -0.86
C ILE A 513 -21.88 12.56 -1.77
N PHE A 514 -22.57 11.56 -1.22
CA PHE A 514 -23.42 10.62 -1.96
C PHE A 514 -24.88 10.68 -1.52
N LYS A 515 -25.34 11.82 -0.99
CA LYS A 515 -26.71 12.03 -0.50
C LYS A 515 -27.80 11.59 -1.49
N ASP A 516 -27.67 11.98 -2.75
CA ASP A 516 -28.66 11.59 -3.77
C ASP A 516 -28.60 10.08 -4.07
N PHE A 517 -27.42 9.45 -4.01
CA PHE A 517 -27.32 7.99 -4.14
C PHE A 517 -27.92 7.23 -2.95
N VAL A 518 -27.84 7.77 -1.74
CA VAL A 518 -28.54 7.23 -0.57
C VAL A 518 -30.06 7.30 -0.78
N LYS A 519 -30.57 8.40 -1.33
CA LYS A 519 -32.00 8.53 -1.70
C LYS A 519 -32.42 7.50 -2.76
N ILE A 520 -31.54 7.18 -3.71
CA ILE A 520 -31.81 6.26 -4.83
C ILE A 520 -31.75 4.79 -4.42
N TYR A 521 -30.72 4.38 -3.68
CA TYR A 521 -30.45 2.97 -3.34
C TYR A 521 -30.89 2.57 -1.92
N GLY A 522 -31.17 3.55 -1.07
CA GLY A 522 -31.38 3.34 0.36
C GLY A 522 -30.09 3.38 1.19
N PRO A 523 -30.22 3.60 2.50
CA PRO A 523 -29.07 3.71 3.41
C PRO A 523 -28.29 2.40 3.54
N ASP A 524 -28.93 1.24 3.33
CA ASP A 524 -28.29 -0.07 3.50
C ASP A 524 -27.13 -0.31 2.54
N LYS A 525 -27.12 0.34 1.37
CA LYS A 525 -25.98 0.27 0.44
C LYS A 525 -24.72 0.93 1.01
N PHE A 526 -24.88 1.88 1.94
CA PHE A 526 -23.81 2.69 2.51
C PHE A 526 -23.52 2.27 3.95
N THR A 527 -22.33 1.74 4.19
CA THR A 527 -21.92 1.24 5.51
C THR A 527 -20.64 1.92 6.01
N ASN A 528 -20.17 1.51 7.19
CA ASN A 528 -18.93 1.97 7.79
C ASN A 528 -18.08 0.75 8.14
N VAL A 529 -16.79 0.82 7.82
CA VAL A 529 -15.79 -0.06 8.42
C VAL A 529 -14.63 0.81 8.87
N THR A 530 -14.57 1.10 10.17
CA THR A 530 -13.52 1.96 10.71
C THR A 530 -12.16 1.29 10.53
N ASN A 531 -11.18 1.99 9.99
CA ASN A 531 -9.84 1.45 9.73
C ASN A 531 -9.15 0.89 10.99
N GLY A 532 -8.11 0.08 10.76
CA GLY A 532 -7.27 -0.51 11.80
C GLY A 532 -5.87 -0.83 11.30
N ILE A 533 -5.00 -1.23 12.22
CA ILE A 533 -3.60 -1.59 11.99
C ILE A 533 -3.28 -2.98 12.52
N THR A 534 -2.33 -3.68 11.91
CA THR A 534 -1.92 -4.99 12.42
C THR A 534 -1.06 -4.84 13.69
N PRO A 535 -1.42 -5.48 14.81
CA PRO A 535 -0.60 -5.46 16.02
C PRO A 535 0.72 -6.23 15.87
N ARG A 536 0.82 -7.15 14.88
CA ARG A 536 2.04 -7.93 14.65
C ARG A 536 3.20 -7.04 14.24
N ARG A 537 2.99 -6.16 13.26
CA ARG A 537 4.04 -5.21 12.84
C ARG A 537 4.16 -4.03 13.79
N TRP A 538 3.03 -3.40 14.14
CA TRP A 538 3.04 -2.10 14.83
C TRP A 538 3.18 -2.16 16.34
N LEU A 539 3.21 -3.36 16.94
CA LEU A 539 3.51 -3.55 18.37
C LEU A 539 4.54 -4.66 18.56
N HIS A 540 4.26 -5.88 18.11
CA HIS A 540 5.12 -7.03 18.40
C HIS A 540 6.50 -6.94 17.71
N GLN A 541 6.54 -6.51 16.44
CA GLN A 541 7.78 -6.29 15.70
C GLN A 541 8.45 -4.96 16.07
N ALA A 542 7.70 -3.85 16.05
CA ALA A 542 8.24 -2.52 16.27
C ALA A 542 8.68 -2.28 17.73
N ASN A 543 8.01 -2.89 18.70
CA ASN A 543 8.22 -2.67 20.14
C ASN A 543 8.17 -3.99 20.93
N PRO A 544 9.10 -4.92 20.68
CA PRO A 544 9.06 -6.27 21.23
C PRO A 544 9.07 -6.27 22.77
N ARG A 545 9.81 -5.36 23.41
CA ARG A 545 9.85 -5.27 24.88
C ARG A 545 8.50 -4.86 25.48
N LEU A 546 7.77 -3.92 24.85
CA LEU A 546 6.41 -3.59 25.29
C LEU A 546 5.47 -4.77 25.05
N SER A 547 5.63 -5.45 23.92
CA SER A 547 4.85 -6.64 23.60
C SER A 547 5.04 -7.75 24.65
N GLU A 548 6.28 -8.02 25.07
CA GLU A 548 6.63 -8.99 26.12
C GLU A 548 6.07 -8.57 27.49
N LEU A 549 6.18 -7.29 27.85
CA LEU A 549 5.60 -6.76 29.08
C LEU A 549 4.08 -6.97 29.11
N ILE A 550 3.38 -6.68 28.01
CA ILE A 550 1.95 -6.93 27.87
C ILE A 550 1.66 -8.44 27.97
N ALA A 551 2.39 -9.28 27.24
CA ALA A 551 2.22 -10.73 27.27
C ALA A 551 2.38 -11.29 28.69
N SER A 552 3.33 -10.77 29.48
CA SER A 552 3.56 -11.19 30.87
C SER A 552 2.35 -10.94 31.78
N LYS A 553 1.57 -9.89 31.51
CA LYS A 553 0.37 -9.53 32.28
C LYS A 553 -0.89 -10.22 31.75
N LEU A 554 -0.94 -10.51 30.46
CA LEU A 554 -2.09 -11.14 29.80
C LEU A 554 -2.01 -12.67 29.73
N GLY A 555 -0.89 -13.27 30.15
CA GLY A 555 -0.70 -14.73 30.20
C GLY A 555 -0.22 -15.35 28.89
N GLY A 556 0.33 -14.55 27.97
CA GLY A 556 0.86 -15.00 26.69
C GLY A 556 0.61 -14.02 25.54
N GLU A 557 0.95 -14.44 24.33
CA GLU A 557 0.89 -13.62 23.10
C GLU A 557 -0.44 -13.71 22.34
N ASP A 558 -1.44 -14.40 22.90
CA ASP A 558 -2.73 -14.61 22.22
C ASP A 558 -3.49 -13.29 21.97
N TYR A 559 -3.19 -12.25 22.76
CA TYR A 559 -3.71 -10.89 22.54
C TYR A 559 -3.30 -10.29 21.18
N LEU A 560 -2.28 -10.83 20.49
CA LEU A 560 -1.91 -10.41 19.14
C LEU A 560 -2.88 -10.92 18.05
N LYS A 561 -3.75 -11.87 18.40
CA LYS A 561 -4.92 -12.31 17.61
C LYS A 561 -6.23 -11.72 18.13
N ASP A 562 -6.29 -11.39 19.41
CA ASP A 562 -7.43 -10.70 20.03
C ASP A 562 -6.95 -9.47 20.82
N LEU A 563 -6.86 -8.34 20.12
CA LEU A 563 -6.36 -7.10 20.70
C LEU A 563 -7.30 -6.50 21.76
N THR A 564 -8.55 -7.00 21.88
CA THR A 564 -9.49 -6.53 22.90
C THR A 564 -9.01 -6.86 24.32
N ALA A 565 -8.16 -7.88 24.47
CA ALA A 565 -7.56 -8.26 25.75
C ALA A 565 -6.64 -7.18 26.37
N LEU A 566 -6.23 -6.16 25.61
CA LEU A 566 -5.47 -5.02 26.14
C LEU A 566 -6.24 -4.28 27.25
N ASN A 567 -7.57 -4.35 27.29
CA ASN A 567 -8.37 -3.70 28.34
C ASN A 567 -7.99 -4.17 29.76
N LYS A 568 -7.50 -5.40 29.90
CA LYS A 568 -7.02 -5.96 31.18
C LYS A 568 -5.80 -5.22 31.73
N LEU A 569 -5.08 -4.44 30.92
CA LEU A 569 -3.97 -3.61 31.37
C LEU A 569 -4.42 -2.49 32.32
N GLU A 570 -5.71 -2.10 32.30
CA GLU A 570 -6.24 -1.10 33.25
C GLU A 570 -6.05 -1.52 34.71
N ALA A 571 -6.06 -2.83 35.01
CA ALA A 571 -5.82 -3.34 36.35
C ALA A 571 -4.37 -3.12 36.86
N PHE A 572 -3.43 -2.83 35.96
CA PHE A 572 -2.02 -2.61 36.27
C PHE A 572 -1.61 -1.14 36.14
N VAL A 573 -2.56 -0.23 35.88
CA VAL A 573 -2.29 1.19 35.72
C VAL A 573 -1.59 1.77 36.95
N ASP A 574 -1.95 1.34 38.16
CA ASP A 574 -1.34 1.78 39.43
C ASP A 574 -0.21 0.85 39.96
N ASP A 575 0.12 -0.22 39.22
CA ASP A 575 1.22 -1.12 39.58
C ASP A 575 2.56 -0.41 39.35
N LYS A 576 3.29 -0.15 40.46
CA LYS A 576 4.58 0.56 40.44
C LYS A 576 5.65 -0.15 39.61
N THR A 577 5.66 -1.48 39.62
CA THR A 577 6.64 -2.28 38.86
C THR A 577 6.33 -2.19 37.37
N PHE A 578 5.05 -2.35 37.02
CA PHE A 578 4.59 -2.22 35.64
C PHE A 578 4.85 -0.83 35.06
N ARG A 579 4.53 0.24 35.80
CA ARG A 579 4.84 1.64 35.40
C ARG A 579 6.32 1.85 35.13
N LYS A 580 7.18 1.34 36.03
CA LYS A 580 8.64 1.47 35.91
C LYS A 580 9.14 0.77 34.65
N GLU A 581 8.75 -0.48 34.43
CA GLU A 581 9.14 -1.23 33.23
C GLU A 581 8.62 -0.57 31.94
N PHE A 582 7.37 -0.09 31.93
CA PHE A 582 6.80 0.64 30.80
C PHE A 582 7.61 1.89 30.45
N GLN A 583 8.01 2.67 31.47
CA GLN A 583 8.83 3.87 31.30
C GLN A 583 10.23 3.53 30.78
N GLU A 584 10.88 2.50 31.33
CA GLU A 584 12.20 2.04 30.89
C GLU A 584 12.18 1.57 29.43
N ILE A 585 11.09 0.93 28.99
CA ILE A 585 10.89 0.52 27.60
C ILE A 585 10.76 1.75 26.69
N LYS A 586 9.92 2.73 27.07
CA LYS A 586 9.78 3.99 26.32
C LYS A 586 11.13 4.71 26.19
N TYR A 587 11.87 4.82 27.29
CA TYR A 587 13.18 5.45 27.29
C TYR A 587 14.17 4.72 26.37
N ALA A 588 14.21 3.39 26.40
CA ALA A 588 15.07 2.61 25.50
C ALA A 588 14.71 2.80 24.02
N ASN A 589 13.42 2.89 23.69
CA ASN A 589 12.99 3.22 22.32
C ASN A 589 13.43 4.62 21.90
N LYS A 590 13.38 5.60 22.81
CA LYS A 590 13.90 6.95 22.57
C LYS A 590 15.42 6.98 22.37
N VAL A 591 16.16 6.17 23.12
CA VAL A 591 17.61 5.99 22.90
C VAL A 591 17.88 5.40 21.52
N ARG A 592 17.09 4.41 21.07
CA ARG A 592 17.21 3.85 19.71
C ARG A 592 16.99 4.91 18.63
N LEU A 593 15.94 5.73 18.76
CA LEU A 593 15.67 6.81 17.81
C LEU A 593 16.75 7.91 17.87
N ALA A 594 17.22 8.27 19.07
CA ALA A 594 18.31 9.24 19.23
C ALA A 594 19.61 8.76 18.59
N LYS A 595 19.93 7.47 18.74
CA LYS A 595 21.07 6.84 18.04
C LYS A 595 20.89 6.91 16.53
N TYR A 596 19.72 6.55 16.01
CA TYR A 596 19.42 6.64 14.59
C TYR A 596 19.63 8.09 14.07
N ILE A 597 19.07 9.08 14.77
CA ILE A 597 19.24 10.51 14.43
C ILE A 597 20.73 10.89 14.40
N LYS A 598 21.50 10.46 15.40
CA LYS A 598 22.93 10.75 15.47
C LYS A 598 23.69 10.10 14.32
N ASP A 599 23.41 8.84 14.02
CA ASP A 599 24.10 8.08 12.97
C ASP A 599 23.79 8.63 11.56
N THR A 600 22.55 9.11 11.32
CA THR A 600 22.13 9.55 9.97
C THR A 600 22.21 11.05 9.74
N MET A 601 22.15 11.88 10.78
CA MET A 601 22.11 13.34 10.66
C MET A 601 23.24 14.06 11.41
N ASP A 602 24.05 13.33 12.18
CA ASP A 602 25.06 13.87 13.09
C ASP A 602 24.51 14.81 14.20
N ILE A 603 23.19 14.83 14.41
CA ILE A 603 22.54 15.63 15.45
C ILE A 603 22.43 14.81 16.74
N SER A 604 22.95 15.36 17.84
CA SER A 604 22.75 14.77 19.17
C SER A 604 21.44 15.29 19.79
N VAL A 605 20.57 14.37 20.21
CA VAL A 605 19.33 14.69 20.93
C VAL A 605 19.28 13.96 22.26
N ASN A 606 18.75 14.60 23.30
CA ASN A 606 18.63 14.02 24.64
C ASN A 606 17.38 13.12 24.75
N PRO A 607 17.50 11.80 24.98
CA PRO A 607 16.35 10.89 25.11
C PRO A 607 15.47 11.16 26.34
N ALA A 608 15.93 11.96 27.31
CA ALA A 608 15.10 12.38 28.45
C ALA A 608 14.15 13.54 28.11
N SER A 609 14.38 14.27 27.01
CA SER A 609 13.50 15.33 26.53
C SER A 609 12.19 14.77 25.97
N LEU A 610 11.10 15.52 26.01
CA LEU A 610 9.84 15.14 25.35
C LEU A 610 10.06 14.98 23.83
N PHE A 611 9.75 13.80 23.28
CA PHE A 611 9.81 13.56 21.83
C PHE A 611 8.46 13.85 21.20
N ASP A 612 8.42 14.96 20.45
CA ASP A 612 7.25 15.55 19.83
C ASP A 612 7.32 15.37 18.31
N ILE A 613 6.39 14.58 17.74
CA ILE A 613 6.56 13.99 16.41
C ILE A 613 5.40 14.30 15.47
N GLN A 614 5.70 14.89 14.31
CA GLN A 614 4.77 15.03 13.18
C GLN A 614 5.31 14.34 11.93
N VAL A 615 4.91 13.08 11.72
CA VAL A 615 5.32 12.29 10.54
C VAL A 615 4.14 11.87 9.67
N LYS A 616 4.01 12.49 8.49
CA LYS A 616 2.95 12.24 7.50
C LYS A 616 3.29 12.94 6.19
N ARG A 617 2.51 12.70 5.12
CA ARG A 617 2.63 13.44 3.86
C ARG A 617 2.67 14.96 4.12
N MET A 618 3.59 15.66 3.44
CA MET A 618 3.68 17.12 3.51
C MET A 618 2.56 17.75 2.69
N HIS A 619 1.69 18.53 3.33
CA HIS A 619 0.56 19.20 2.69
C HIS A 619 0.04 20.32 3.59
N GLU A 620 -0.42 21.43 3.02
CA GLU A 620 -0.97 22.56 3.79
C GLU A 620 -2.12 22.17 4.73
N TYR A 621 -3.09 21.34 4.33
CA TYR A 621 -4.17 20.89 5.23
C TYR A 621 -3.70 19.99 6.38
N LYS A 622 -2.50 19.39 6.29
CA LYS A 622 -1.88 18.61 7.38
C LYS A 622 -1.19 19.50 8.41
N ARG A 623 -1.07 20.79 8.10
CA ARG A 623 -0.63 21.89 8.97
C ARG A 623 0.72 21.67 9.63
N GLN A 624 1.70 21.11 8.92
CA GLN A 624 3.10 21.16 9.37
C GLN A 624 3.57 22.62 9.55
N GLN A 625 2.99 23.56 8.79
CA GLN A 625 3.22 24.99 8.99
C GLN A 625 2.72 25.50 10.36
N LEU A 626 1.56 25.03 10.86
CA LEU A 626 1.08 25.39 12.21
C LEU A 626 2.07 24.93 13.28
N ASN A 627 2.54 23.68 13.16
CA ASN A 627 3.52 23.14 14.10
C ASN A 627 4.84 23.93 14.06
N ILE A 628 5.46 24.11 12.89
CA ILE A 628 6.74 24.82 12.81
C ILE A 628 6.61 26.29 13.26
N PHE A 629 5.47 26.95 13.06
CA PHE A 629 5.23 28.28 13.63
C PHE A 629 5.18 28.24 15.16
N GLY A 630 4.55 27.22 15.75
CA GLY A 630 4.57 27.06 17.20
C GLY A 630 5.96 26.76 17.76
N VAL A 631 6.78 26.02 17.01
CA VAL A 631 8.21 25.79 17.33
C VAL A 631 9.00 27.10 17.28
N ILE A 632 8.79 27.94 16.26
CA ILE A 632 9.43 29.27 16.18
C ILE A 632 8.98 30.14 17.36
N HIS A 633 7.70 30.14 17.69
CA HIS A 633 7.18 30.84 18.86
C HIS A 633 7.89 30.37 20.15
N ARG A 634 7.94 29.06 20.41
CA ARG A 634 8.64 28.49 21.58
C ARG A 634 10.11 28.91 21.62
N TYR A 635 10.81 28.87 20.49
CA TYR A 635 12.19 29.34 20.40
C TYR A 635 12.33 30.81 20.81
N LEU A 636 11.47 31.70 20.29
CA LEU A 636 11.46 33.12 20.66
C LEU A 636 11.14 33.32 22.15
N THR A 637 10.20 32.54 22.71
CA THR A 637 9.89 32.57 24.14
C THR A 637 11.13 32.19 24.97
N ILE A 638 11.80 31.09 24.63
CA ILE A 638 13.03 30.63 25.32
C ILE A 638 14.10 31.73 25.29
N LYS A 639 14.29 32.41 24.15
CA LYS A 639 15.28 33.50 24.02
C LYS A 639 14.99 34.69 24.94
N ASN A 640 13.71 34.94 25.24
CA ASN A 640 13.29 36.03 26.12
C ASN A 640 13.21 35.63 27.61
N MET A 641 13.41 34.35 27.94
CA MET A 641 13.39 33.87 29.32
C MET A 641 14.71 34.13 30.05
N SER A 642 14.60 34.42 31.35
CA SER A 642 15.73 34.41 32.28
C SER A 642 16.29 32.99 32.46
N ALA A 643 17.53 32.89 32.92
CA ALA A 643 18.16 31.59 33.22
C ALA A 643 17.39 30.78 34.28
N ALA A 644 16.66 31.44 35.19
CA ALA A 644 15.84 30.77 36.21
C ALA A 644 14.56 30.17 35.62
N GLU A 645 13.94 30.85 34.65
CA GLU A 645 12.76 30.36 33.94
C GLU A 645 13.12 29.20 33.01
N LYS A 646 14.24 29.30 32.28
CA LYS A 646 14.75 28.23 31.41
C LYS A 646 14.95 26.89 32.15
N LYS A 647 15.36 26.92 33.41
CA LYS A 647 15.54 25.70 34.24
C LYS A 647 14.23 24.97 34.58
N LYS A 648 13.09 25.64 34.47
CA LYS A 648 11.76 25.06 34.75
C LYS A 648 11.09 24.49 33.51
N LEU A 649 11.62 24.79 32.31
CA LEU A 649 11.06 24.30 31.07
C LEU A 649 11.34 22.81 30.86
N THR A 650 10.32 22.10 30.38
CA THR A 650 10.46 20.74 29.87
C THR A 650 11.24 20.76 28.55
N PRO A 651 12.42 20.12 28.47
CA PRO A 651 13.18 20.02 27.22
C PRO A 651 12.39 19.27 26.15
N ARG A 652 12.48 19.70 24.89
CA ARG A 652 11.70 19.12 23.77
C ARG A 652 12.54 18.87 22.52
N VAL A 653 12.24 17.78 21.83
CA VAL A 653 12.77 17.46 20.50
C VAL A 653 11.59 17.39 19.54
N SER A 654 11.47 18.39 18.66
CA SER A 654 10.44 18.45 17.61
C SER A 654 10.94 17.75 16.34
N ILE A 655 10.31 16.63 16.01
CA ILE A 655 10.70 15.70 14.94
C ILE A 655 9.65 15.75 13.83
N PHE A 656 10.05 16.24 12.67
CA PHE A 656 9.24 16.21 11.46
C PHE A 656 9.68 15.09 10.54
N GLY A 657 8.80 14.64 9.65
CA GLY A 657 9.16 13.76 8.56
C GLY A 657 8.01 13.51 7.59
N GLY A 658 8.33 13.29 6.33
CA GLY A 658 7.31 13.13 5.30
C GLY A 658 7.78 13.53 3.92
N LYS A 659 7.03 13.12 2.90
CA LYS A 659 7.33 13.43 1.50
C LYS A 659 6.34 14.48 0.98
N ALA A 660 6.85 15.49 0.27
CA ALA A 660 6.03 16.39 -0.56
C ALA A 660 5.84 15.78 -1.96
N ALA A 661 4.71 16.03 -2.61
CA ALA A 661 4.59 15.66 -4.02
C ALA A 661 5.61 16.47 -4.87
N PRO A 662 6.22 15.91 -5.92
CA PRO A 662 7.34 16.57 -6.61
C PRO A 662 7.01 17.95 -7.17
N GLY A 663 5.77 18.13 -7.64
CA GLY A 663 5.27 19.40 -8.18
C GLY A 663 4.62 20.33 -7.14
N TYR A 664 4.52 19.94 -5.87
CA TYR A 664 3.85 20.74 -4.84
C TYR A 664 4.83 21.69 -4.17
N TRP A 665 4.96 22.87 -4.78
CA TRP A 665 5.90 23.90 -4.35
C TRP A 665 5.74 24.29 -2.87
N MET A 666 4.52 24.58 -2.39
CA MET A 666 4.31 25.00 -1.00
C MET A 666 4.71 23.94 0.02
N ALA A 667 4.38 22.66 -0.25
CA ALA A 667 4.80 21.56 0.62
C ALA A 667 6.33 21.42 0.69
N LYS A 668 7.05 21.63 -0.42
CA LYS A 668 8.52 21.68 -0.43
C LYS A 668 9.07 22.89 0.33
N THR A 669 8.42 24.05 0.22
CA THR A 669 8.78 25.26 0.98
C THR A 669 8.64 25.04 2.49
N ILE A 670 7.62 24.30 2.95
CA ILE A 670 7.47 23.94 4.36
C ILE A 670 8.61 23.02 4.83
N ILE A 671 9.00 22.01 4.04
CA ILE A 671 10.19 21.17 4.35
C ILE A 671 11.43 22.05 4.50
N HIS A 672 11.63 22.99 3.57
CA HIS A 672 12.76 23.91 3.60
C HIS A 672 12.77 24.78 4.86
N LEU A 673 11.62 25.36 5.22
CA LEU A 673 11.49 26.15 6.44
C LEU A 673 11.84 25.34 7.70
N ILE A 674 11.35 24.10 7.82
CA ILE A 674 11.65 23.24 8.97
C ILE A 674 13.16 23.02 9.10
N ASN A 675 13.84 22.71 7.99
CA ASN A 675 15.29 22.50 7.99
C ASN A 675 16.06 23.79 8.37
N GLN A 676 15.66 24.95 7.84
CA GLN A 676 16.30 26.23 8.18
C GLN A 676 16.09 26.63 9.65
N VAL A 677 14.89 26.40 10.19
CA VAL A 677 14.63 26.58 11.62
C VAL A 677 15.50 25.63 12.45
N GLY A 678 15.60 24.36 12.05
CA GLY A 678 16.48 23.38 12.70
C GLY A 678 17.96 23.81 12.72
N LEU A 679 18.48 24.33 11.62
CA LEU A 679 19.85 24.83 11.54
C LEU A 679 20.12 25.97 12.53
N VAL A 680 19.17 26.89 12.71
CA VAL A 680 19.32 28.01 13.65
C VAL A 680 19.17 27.53 15.10
N VAL A 681 18.10 26.79 15.40
CA VAL A 681 17.75 26.38 16.77
C VAL A 681 18.79 25.41 17.34
N ASN A 682 19.22 24.41 16.56
CA ASN A 682 20.12 23.38 17.06
C ASN A 682 21.53 23.89 17.36
N ASN A 683 21.92 25.01 16.74
CA ASN A 683 23.22 25.68 16.90
C ASN A 683 23.18 26.90 17.83
N ASP A 684 22.04 27.25 18.43
CA ASP A 684 21.94 28.38 19.37
C ASP A 684 22.38 27.96 20.79
N PRO A 685 23.50 28.46 21.32
CA PRO A 685 24.00 28.07 22.64
C PRO A 685 23.12 28.56 23.79
N ASP A 686 22.29 29.59 23.60
CA ASP A 686 21.36 30.09 24.62
C ASP A 686 20.14 29.18 24.80
N VAL A 687 19.89 28.31 23.81
CA VAL A 687 18.80 27.32 23.80
C VAL A 687 19.33 25.94 24.17
N GLY A 688 20.46 25.52 23.58
CA GLY A 688 21.11 24.25 23.91
C GLY A 688 20.21 23.05 23.66
N ASP A 689 19.98 22.23 24.70
CA ASP A 689 19.13 21.03 24.65
C ASP A 689 17.69 21.26 25.12
N LEU A 690 17.32 22.51 25.43
CA LEU A 690 15.93 22.85 25.79
C LEU A 690 14.98 22.69 24.60
N LEU A 691 15.48 22.91 23.38
CA LEU A 691 14.74 22.70 22.14
C LEU A 691 15.68 22.22 21.04
N LYS A 692 15.32 21.09 20.42
CA LYS A 692 15.93 20.62 19.16
C LYS A 692 14.84 20.46 18.11
N VAL A 693 15.18 20.76 16.86
CA VAL A 693 14.25 20.68 15.71
C VAL A 693 14.94 19.94 14.58
N LEU A 694 14.29 18.91 14.03
CA LEU A 694 14.87 18.12 12.95
C LEU A 694 13.82 17.58 11.98
N PHE A 695 14.28 17.29 10.76
CA PHE A 695 13.48 16.67 9.71
C PHE A 695 14.10 15.32 9.34
N LEU A 696 13.39 14.22 9.61
CA LEU A 696 13.79 12.87 9.20
C LEU A 696 13.45 12.67 7.73
N GLU A 697 14.49 12.56 6.90
CA GLU A 697 14.34 12.31 5.48
C GLU A 697 13.82 10.90 5.17
N ASP A 698 13.18 10.77 4.02
CA ASP A 698 12.69 9.53 3.43
C ASP A 698 11.83 8.70 4.39
N TYR A 699 10.90 9.35 5.09
CA TYR A 699 9.96 8.66 5.97
C TYR A 699 9.26 7.50 5.22
N ASN A 700 9.42 6.28 5.77
CA ASN A 700 8.95 5.00 5.23
C ASN A 700 8.55 4.05 6.39
N VAL A 701 8.28 2.76 6.12
CA VAL A 701 7.81 1.83 7.18
C VAL A 701 8.91 1.55 8.19
N SER A 702 10.12 1.26 7.71
CA SER A 702 11.26 0.97 8.58
C SER A 702 11.55 2.13 9.54
N LYS A 703 11.50 3.37 9.05
CA LYS A 703 11.62 4.55 9.93
C LYS A 703 10.43 4.67 10.89
N ALA A 704 9.21 4.44 10.43
CA ALA A 704 8.02 4.45 11.30
C ALA A 704 8.08 3.40 12.42
N GLU A 705 8.68 2.22 12.18
CA GLU A 705 8.89 1.17 13.18
C GLU A 705 9.87 1.57 14.29
N ILE A 706 10.72 2.58 14.06
CA ILE A 706 11.60 3.16 15.09
C ILE A 706 10.93 4.38 15.75
N ILE A 707 10.24 5.20 14.96
CA ILE A 707 9.64 6.47 15.38
C ILE A 707 8.43 6.25 16.30
N CYS A 708 7.48 5.38 15.92
CA CYS A 708 6.25 5.19 16.69
C CYS A 708 6.49 4.69 18.12
N PRO A 709 7.37 3.69 18.37
CA PRO A 709 7.72 3.26 19.72
C PRO A 709 8.38 4.34 20.60
N ALA A 710 9.09 5.28 19.98
CA ALA A 710 9.85 6.33 20.67
C ALA A 710 9.04 7.62 20.95
N SER A 711 7.89 7.80 20.30
CA SER A 711 7.05 9.00 20.49
C SER A 711 6.50 9.10 21.91
N ASP A 712 6.63 10.29 22.51
CA ASP A 712 5.87 10.67 23.70
C ASP A 712 4.55 11.34 23.28
N ILE A 713 4.63 12.34 22.39
CA ILE A 713 3.47 13.01 21.79
C ILE A 713 3.57 12.95 20.26
N SER A 714 2.42 12.84 19.60
CA SER A 714 2.29 12.81 18.16
C SER A 714 1.25 13.81 17.64
N GLU A 715 1.61 14.52 16.59
CA GLU A 715 0.89 15.67 16.04
C GLU A 715 -0.11 15.25 14.96
N HIS A 716 -1.40 15.36 15.28
CA HIS A 716 -2.55 15.04 14.42
C HIS A 716 -3.46 16.25 14.23
N ILE A 717 -2.85 17.34 13.79
CA ILE A 717 -3.41 18.69 13.74
C ILE A 717 -3.90 19.12 12.35
N SER A 718 -4.47 18.23 11.55
CA SER A 718 -5.07 18.64 10.27
C SER A 718 -6.20 19.64 10.47
N THR A 719 -6.52 20.48 9.47
CA THR A 719 -7.74 21.31 9.53
C THR A 719 -8.96 20.40 9.74
N ALA A 720 -9.83 20.76 10.68
CA ALA A 720 -11.00 19.94 11.00
C ALA A 720 -11.84 19.66 9.73
N GLY A 721 -12.34 18.43 9.60
CA GLY A 721 -13.11 18.01 8.42
C GLY A 721 -12.30 17.65 7.17
N THR A 722 -10.95 17.63 7.23
CA THR A 722 -10.11 17.25 6.07
C THR A 722 -9.54 15.83 6.13
N GLU A 723 -9.55 15.18 7.30
CA GLU A 723 -9.09 13.80 7.51
C GLU A 723 -10.27 12.83 7.58
N ALA A 724 -10.22 11.76 6.77
CA ALA A 724 -11.23 10.71 6.81
C ALA A 724 -11.04 9.73 7.99
N SER A 725 -9.80 9.53 8.44
CA SER A 725 -9.42 8.53 9.45
C SER A 725 -8.04 8.92 10.03
N GLY A 726 -7.01 8.07 9.86
CA GLY A 726 -5.65 8.35 10.30
C GLY A 726 -5.03 7.14 10.98
N THR A 727 -4.42 6.23 10.20
CA THR A 727 -3.88 4.98 10.76
C THR A 727 -2.57 5.17 11.52
N SER A 728 -1.83 6.25 11.32
CA SER A 728 -0.64 6.55 12.15
C SER A 728 -1.00 6.94 13.58
N ASN A 729 -2.15 7.59 13.79
CA ASN A 729 -2.69 7.91 15.11
C ASN A 729 -2.77 6.63 15.96
N MET A 730 -3.31 5.57 15.37
CA MET A 730 -3.46 4.26 16.01
C MET A 730 -2.10 3.64 16.36
N LYS A 731 -1.07 3.84 15.54
CA LYS A 731 0.28 3.27 15.77
C LYS A 731 0.96 3.94 16.96
N PHE A 732 0.86 5.27 17.06
CA PHE A 732 1.43 6.01 18.17
C PHE A 732 0.77 5.61 19.49
N VAL A 733 -0.57 5.58 19.53
CA VAL A 733 -1.30 5.22 20.75
C VAL A 733 -1.06 3.77 21.17
N LEU A 734 -1.02 2.83 20.22
CA LEU A 734 -0.70 1.42 20.52
C LEU A 734 0.70 1.25 21.15
N ASN A 735 1.61 2.20 20.91
CA ASN A 735 2.96 2.23 21.48
C ASN A 735 3.10 3.15 22.69
N GLY A 736 1.99 3.62 23.27
CA GLY A 736 2.00 4.49 24.45
C GLY A 736 2.43 5.92 24.16
N GLY A 737 2.37 6.39 22.91
CA GLY A 737 2.43 7.81 22.59
C GLY A 737 1.05 8.44 22.75
N LEU A 738 1.00 9.69 23.23
CA LEU A 738 -0.23 10.48 23.30
C LEU A 738 -0.42 11.30 22.01
N ILE A 739 -1.61 11.85 21.83
CA ILE A 739 -1.97 12.65 20.66
C ILE A 739 -2.28 14.08 21.08
N ILE A 740 -1.76 15.04 20.32
CA ILE A 740 -2.35 16.36 20.16
C ILE A 740 -3.04 16.40 18.80
N GLY A 741 -4.27 16.90 18.75
CA GLY A 741 -5.04 16.91 17.52
C GLY A 741 -6.29 17.76 17.62
N THR A 742 -6.90 18.00 16.47
CA THR A 742 -8.11 18.82 16.35
C THR A 742 -9.37 18.04 16.70
N CYS A 743 -10.25 18.64 17.51
CA CYS A 743 -11.65 18.24 17.66
C CYS A 743 -12.52 19.45 17.30
N ASP A 744 -13.51 19.25 16.44
CA ASP A 744 -14.30 20.29 15.77
C ASP A 744 -15.04 21.26 16.73
N GLY A 745 -15.11 22.55 16.35
CA GLY A 745 -16.02 23.54 16.94
C GLY A 745 -15.46 24.94 17.19
N ALA A 746 -15.75 25.87 16.26
CA ALA A 746 -16.21 27.27 16.43
C ALA A 746 -15.55 28.25 15.45
N ASN A 747 -16.37 28.96 14.66
CA ASN A 747 -15.97 30.14 13.90
C ASN A 747 -15.81 31.33 14.86
N ILE A 748 -14.65 32.00 14.84
CA ILE A 748 -14.43 33.28 15.50
C ILE A 748 -13.85 34.27 14.49
N GLU A 749 -14.18 35.54 14.65
CA GLU A 749 -13.80 36.65 13.78
C GLU A 749 -12.27 36.81 13.66
N PHE A 750 -11.82 37.16 12.45
CA PHE A 750 -10.41 37.24 12.05
C PHE A 750 -9.67 38.43 12.70
N GLU A 751 -8.86 38.15 13.73
CA GLU A 751 -7.78 39.02 14.18
C GLU A 751 -6.50 38.17 14.31
N LEU A 752 -5.44 38.57 13.58
CA LEU A 752 -4.15 37.87 13.60
C LEU A 752 -3.52 37.93 14.99
N ASP A 753 -3.34 36.76 15.61
CA ASP A 753 -2.73 36.64 16.94
C ASP A 753 -1.36 37.34 17.00
N SER A 754 -1.14 38.16 18.04
CA SER A 754 0.09 38.97 18.17
C SER A 754 1.37 38.13 18.27
N ASN A 755 1.30 36.87 18.73
CA ASN A 755 2.43 35.96 18.75
C ASN A 755 2.69 35.36 17.37
N LEU A 756 1.63 35.08 16.59
CA LEU A 756 1.78 34.66 15.20
C LEU A 756 2.41 35.77 14.34
N VAL A 757 2.04 37.04 14.57
CA VAL A 757 2.68 38.20 13.92
C VAL A 757 4.19 38.22 14.21
N LYS A 758 4.62 38.01 15.47
CA LYS A 758 6.06 37.94 15.82
C LYS A 758 6.79 36.81 15.08
N VAL A 759 6.13 35.66 14.89
CA VAL A 759 6.69 34.55 14.10
C VAL A 759 6.90 34.99 12.65
N PHE A 760 5.89 35.62 12.03
CA PHE A 760 6.00 36.13 10.66
C PHE A 760 7.07 37.20 10.51
N ASP A 761 7.15 38.14 11.45
CA ASP A 761 8.19 39.17 11.45
C ASP A 761 9.59 38.55 11.58
N THR A 762 9.73 37.50 12.39
CA THR A 762 10.99 36.75 12.52
C THR A 762 11.37 36.07 11.21
N ILE A 763 10.43 35.43 10.52
CA ILE A 763 10.67 34.83 9.20
C ILE A 763 11.06 35.91 8.18
N LYS A 764 10.32 37.02 8.14
CA LYS A 764 10.56 38.16 7.23
C LYS A 764 11.88 38.88 7.49
N SER A 765 12.41 38.84 8.72
CA SER A 765 13.70 39.44 9.07
C SER A 765 14.91 38.74 8.44
N GLY A 766 14.72 37.55 7.84
CA GLY A 766 15.79 36.73 7.30
C GLY A 766 16.52 35.88 8.34
N LYS A 767 15.96 35.73 9.55
CA LYS A 767 16.56 34.93 10.63
C LYS A 767 16.80 33.47 10.24
N PHE A 768 15.98 32.93 9.33
CA PHE A 768 16.01 31.54 8.88
C PHE A 768 16.41 31.42 7.38
N GLY A 769 17.21 32.36 6.86
CA GLY A 769 17.62 32.38 5.45
C GLY A 769 16.94 33.50 4.64
N ASP A 770 16.89 33.38 3.31
CA ASP A 770 16.29 34.40 2.44
C ASP A 770 14.77 34.47 2.64
N ALA A 771 14.29 35.58 3.20
CA ALA A 771 12.88 35.82 3.49
C ALA A 771 11.99 35.70 2.25
N ASN A 772 12.51 35.99 1.04
CA ASN A 772 11.72 35.89 -0.19
C ASN A 772 11.26 34.45 -0.45
N GLN A 773 12.04 33.45 -0.02
CA GLN A 773 11.71 32.03 -0.20
C GLN A 773 10.49 31.60 0.62
N PHE A 774 10.18 32.31 1.71
CA PHE A 774 9.05 32.02 2.61
C PHE A 774 7.88 32.99 2.45
N SER A 775 8.02 34.02 1.60
CA SER A 775 7.02 35.07 1.40
C SER A 775 5.64 34.51 1.04
N ALA A 776 5.56 33.59 0.08
CA ALA A 776 4.28 33.01 -0.33
C ALA A 776 3.62 32.16 0.76
N LEU A 777 4.40 31.54 1.67
CA LEU A 777 3.85 30.81 2.81
C LEU A 777 3.16 31.77 3.78
N VAL A 778 3.79 32.92 4.07
CA VAL A 778 3.21 33.94 4.95
C VAL A 778 2.03 34.65 4.28
N ASN A 779 2.17 35.03 3.01
CA ASN A 779 1.12 35.73 2.26
C ASN A 779 -0.10 34.81 2.02
N GLY A 780 0.10 33.49 1.96
CA GLY A 780 -0.99 32.50 1.94
C GLY A 780 -1.96 32.68 3.12
N ILE A 781 -1.44 33.05 4.29
CA ILE A 781 -2.21 33.28 5.51
C ILE A 781 -2.69 34.73 5.57
N VAL A 782 -1.78 35.69 5.37
CA VAL A 782 -2.07 37.12 5.59
C VAL A 782 -2.93 37.73 4.47
N ASP A 783 -2.64 37.39 3.22
CA ASP A 783 -3.20 38.08 2.04
C ASP A 783 -4.19 37.21 1.24
N HIS A 784 -4.19 35.89 1.47
CA HIS A 784 -4.95 34.92 0.68
C HIS A 784 -5.95 34.10 1.52
N GLY A 785 -6.34 34.63 2.68
CA GLY A 785 -7.53 34.20 3.41
C GLY A 785 -7.36 32.97 4.29
N ASP A 786 -6.13 32.52 4.54
CA ASP A 786 -5.80 31.44 5.48
C ASP A 786 -6.76 30.24 5.42
N TYR A 787 -6.89 29.66 4.23
CA TYR A 787 -7.90 28.62 3.96
C TYR A 787 -7.86 27.42 4.93
N TYR A 788 -6.69 27.15 5.53
CA TYR A 788 -6.48 26.04 6.45
C TYR A 788 -6.52 26.44 7.93
N LEU A 789 -6.98 27.66 8.25
CA LEU A 789 -7.24 28.15 9.60
C LEU A 789 -6.01 28.02 10.51
N VAL A 790 -4.83 28.40 9.98
CA VAL A 790 -3.59 28.36 10.75
C VAL A 790 -3.59 29.44 11.83
N SER A 791 -4.10 30.62 11.50
CA SER A 791 -4.19 31.77 12.39
C SER A 791 -5.24 31.58 13.47
N ASP A 792 -6.43 31.08 13.12
CA ASP A 792 -7.52 30.81 14.06
C ASP A 792 -7.11 29.79 15.15
N ASP A 793 -6.43 28.71 14.74
CA ASP A 793 -6.03 27.64 15.66
C ASP A 793 -4.68 27.90 16.36
N PHE A 794 -3.98 29.00 16.04
CA PHE A 794 -2.61 29.21 16.54
C PHE A 794 -2.56 29.33 18.07
N ASN A 795 -3.43 30.16 18.65
CA ASN A 795 -3.42 30.38 20.10
C ASN A 795 -3.83 29.12 20.88
N SER A 796 -4.93 28.46 20.45
CA SER A 796 -5.40 27.23 21.08
C SER A 796 -4.37 26.09 20.98
N TYR A 797 -3.65 26.02 19.86
CA TYR A 797 -2.53 25.10 19.68
C TYR A 797 -1.40 25.38 20.68
N ILE A 798 -0.95 26.64 20.82
CA ILE A 798 0.10 27.01 21.78
C ILE A 798 -0.31 26.75 23.23
N GLU A 799 -1.56 27.07 23.60
CA GLU A 799 -2.09 26.79 24.94
C GLU A 799 -2.09 25.28 25.23
N THR A 800 -2.52 24.47 24.27
CA THR A 800 -2.48 23.00 24.39
C THR A 800 -1.05 22.49 24.51
N GLN A 801 -0.09 23.10 23.82
CA GLN A 801 1.33 22.74 23.95
C GLN A 801 1.89 23.03 25.36
N ASN A 802 1.41 24.07 26.04
CA ASN A 802 1.78 24.36 27.43
C ASN A 802 1.18 23.31 28.37
N LEU A 803 -0.08 22.89 28.15
CA LEU A 803 -0.70 21.80 28.94
C LEU A 803 0.05 20.47 28.78
N ILE A 804 0.61 20.21 27.60
CA ILE A 804 1.47 19.04 27.38
C ILE A 804 2.75 19.12 28.21
N ASP A 805 3.40 20.28 28.27
CA ASP A 805 4.61 20.46 29.08
C ASP A 805 4.32 20.28 30.58
N GLU A 806 3.18 20.79 31.07
CA GLU A 806 2.71 20.60 32.45
C GLU A 806 2.41 19.12 32.74
N ALA A 807 1.68 18.46 31.85
CA ALA A 807 1.35 17.03 31.99
C ALA A 807 2.60 16.15 31.94
N TYR A 808 3.59 16.48 31.11
CA TYR A 808 4.84 15.72 31.02
C TYR A 808 5.73 15.94 32.25
N ALA A 809 5.67 17.10 32.90
CA ALA A 809 6.38 17.32 34.16
C ALA A 809 5.88 16.37 35.27
N ASN A 810 4.60 15.96 35.23
CA ASN A 810 4.03 14.95 36.11
C ASN A 810 4.11 13.53 35.50
N GLN A 811 5.27 12.88 35.65
CA GLN A 811 5.52 11.57 35.05
C GLN A 811 4.55 10.45 35.49
N GLU A 812 4.01 10.51 36.72
CA GLU A 812 3.03 9.50 37.18
C GLU A 812 1.70 9.62 36.43
N GLU A 813 1.20 10.85 36.26
CA GLU A 813 -0.01 11.11 35.51
C GLU A 813 0.20 10.84 34.01
N TRP A 814 1.36 11.21 33.46
CA TRP A 814 1.73 10.92 32.08
C TRP A 814 1.70 9.42 31.78
N LEU A 815 2.33 8.60 32.63
CA LEU A 815 2.33 7.15 32.47
C LEU A 815 0.93 6.55 32.58
N THR A 816 0.10 7.07 33.50
CA THR A 816 -1.30 6.69 33.64
C THR A 816 -2.07 6.91 32.34
N LYS A 817 -1.90 8.08 31.71
CA LYS A 817 -2.50 8.40 30.40
C LYS A 817 -2.00 7.43 29.31
N CYS A 818 -0.70 7.19 29.25
CA CYS A 818 -0.10 6.30 28.24
C CYS A 818 -0.62 4.85 28.34
N ILE A 819 -0.62 4.27 29.54
CA ILE A 819 -1.08 2.89 29.77
C ILE A 819 -2.58 2.77 29.47
N THR A 820 -3.38 3.75 29.92
CA THR A 820 -4.83 3.77 29.66
C THR A 820 -5.13 3.92 28.16
N ALA A 821 -4.31 4.68 27.43
CA ALA A 821 -4.48 4.81 25.99
C ALA A 821 -4.18 3.47 25.29
N VAL A 822 -3.07 2.80 25.64
CA VAL A 822 -2.73 1.46 25.12
C VAL A 822 -3.81 0.43 25.44
N SER A 823 -4.34 0.41 26.66
CA SER A 823 -5.34 -0.57 27.09
C SER A 823 -6.64 -0.50 26.28
N ARG A 824 -6.93 0.64 25.65
CA ARG A 824 -8.15 0.91 24.87
C ARG A 824 -7.96 0.77 23.37
N MET A 825 -6.81 0.28 22.91
CA MET A 825 -6.51 0.14 21.49
C MET A 825 -7.11 -1.08 20.79
N GLY A 826 -7.80 -1.95 21.52
CA GLY A 826 -8.34 -3.21 20.98
C GLY A 826 -9.21 -3.06 19.75
N PHE A 827 -10.04 -2.01 19.67
CA PHE A 827 -10.93 -1.75 18.53
C PHE A 827 -10.18 -1.46 17.22
N PHE A 828 -8.97 -0.90 17.29
CA PHE A 828 -8.21 -0.42 16.12
C PHE A 828 -7.32 -1.50 15.49
N THR A 829 -7.52 -2.77 15.81
CA THR A 829 -6.89 -3.89 15.09
C THR A 829 -7.46 -4.03 13.67
N SER A 830 -6.60 -4.26 12.69
CA SER A 830 -7.04 -4.58 11.33
C SER A 830 -7.75 -5.93 11.23
N ASP A 831 -7.61 -6.81 12.22
CA ASP A 831 -8.34 -8.10 12.25
C ASP A 831 -9.85 -7.88 12.33
N ARG A 832 -10.28 -7.02 13.24
CA ARG A 832 -11.68 -6.59 13.41
C ARG A 832 -12.22 -5.96 12.13
N CYS A 833 -11.42 -5.13 11.47
CA CYS A 833 -11.81 -4.57 10.17
C CYS A 833 -12.09 -5.68 9.16
N ILE A 834 -11.19 -6.65 9.04
CA ILE A 834 -11.35 -7.76 8.08
C ILE A 834 -12.59 -8.60 8.40
N ASP A 835 -12.89 -8.86 9.66
CA ASP A 835 -14.11 -9.57 10.06
C ASP A 835 -15.37 -8.76 9.69
N GLU A 836 -15.39 -7.44 9.94
CA GLU A 836 -16.50 -6.56 9.51
C GLU A 836 -16.66 -6.53 7.98
N TYR A 837 -15.56 -6.44 7.22
CA TYR A 837 -15.61 -6.55 5.76
C TYR A 837 -16.16 -7.91 5.32
N ALA A 838 -15.71 -9.00 5.96
CA ALA A 838 -16.10 -10.36 5.64
C ALA A 838 -17.60 -10.60 5.87
N GLU A 839 -18.14 -10.12 6.98
CA GLU A 839 -19.55 -10.25 7.35
C GLU A 839 -20.46 -9.31 6.54
N MET A 840 -20.12 -8.02 6.49
CA MET A 840 -21.03 -6.97 6.01
C MET A 840 -20.98 -6.71 4.51
N ILE A 841 -19.86 -7.10 3.85
CA ILE A 841 -19.59 -6.78 2.45
C ILE A 841 -19.33 -8.05 1.66
N TRP A 842 -18.32 -8.83 2.00
CA TRP A 842 -17.88 -9.94 1.15
C TRP A 842 -18.73 -11.20 1.33
N ASN A 843 -19.41 -11.36 2.47
CA ASN A 843 -20.15 -12.56 2.86
C ASN A 843 -19.31 -13.82 2.69
N ILE A 844 -18.23 -13.91 3.47
CA ILE A 844 -17.19 -14.93 3.34
C ILE A 844 -16.73 -15.42 4.71
N GLU A 845 -16.40 -16.72 4.78
CA GLU A 845 -15.91 -17.39 5.98
C GLU A 845 -14.43 -17.78 5.84
N PRO A 846 -13.69 -17.93 6.95
CA PRO A 846 -12.30 -18.37 6.92
C PRO A 846 -12.16 -19.86 6.54
N VAL A 847 -11.07 -20.20 5.84
CA VAL A 847 -10.70 -21.58 5.50
C VAL A 847 -9.76 -22.12 6.58
N THR A 848 -10.31 -22.69 7.65
CA THR A 848 -9.50 -23.18 8.77
C THR A 848 -8.54 -24.30 8.32
N PRO A 849 -7.23 -24.19 8.61
CA PRO A 849 -6.29 -25.30 8.47
C PRO A 849 -6.75 -26.50 9.31
N LYS A 850 -6.91 -27.69 8.71
CA LYS A 850 -7.07 -28.92 9.50
C LYS A 850 -5.74 -29.21 10.21
N VAL A 851 -5.80 -29.49 11.51
CA VAL A 851 -4.62 -29.70 12.40
C VAL A 851 -3.77 -30.91 11.98
N ASN A 852 -4.26 -31.79 11.10
CA ASN A 852 -3.50 -32.91 10.56
C ASN A 852 -3.52 -32.88 9.03
N GLY A 853 -2.33 -32.89 8.43
CA GLY A 853 -2.11 -32.77 6.98
C GLY A 853 -2.94 -33.75 6.15
N ALA A 854 -3.96 -33.21 5.49
CA ALA A 854 -4.65 -33.78 4.35
C ALA A 854 -5.16 -32.62 3.47
#